data_AF-F2U8Y7-F1
#
_entry.id   AF-F2U8Y7-F1
#
_cell.length_a   1.000
_cell.length_b   1.000
_cell.length_c   1.000
_cell.angle_alpha   90.00
_cell.angle_beta   90.00
_cell.angle_gamma   90.00
#
_symmetry.space_group_name_H-M   'P 1'
#
loop_
_entity.id
_entity.type
_entity.pdbx_description
1 polymer ?
#
loop_
_entity_poly.entity_id
_entity_poly.type
_entity_poly.pdbx_seq_one_letter_code
_entity_poly.pdbx_strand_id
1 'polypeptide(L)'
;MVSTIVEPSFVFGLKGDVSDNICYLDEQNVIYPAGSSVVVYNIQQKTQRFIHGTEGSAGFTALAVSPNRRYVAIAEKAERASVTIYDLHSLKKRKFLSDATSDCEEFVCMTFSPDSKYLVTLGGAPEWFMHYWAWEKSQGPMAVTKCSLDPSIPVYRVTFNPQDNTHLCVTGSNTLKMYRYTEGNFKQLAFQKIEGQDYLSQCWLAEDAVVCGTASGKILLFVGGELKAEMNVSERVTYVAALNNGFACGTASGNVIVYEATEDEELYKQAQEVPLPADIANTTQSVHCIAVSPSEDALVCTTKEGQIYTLNLAATESDILRPVGLRLLSDLFHHRAITGLDVAVRKPLIATTSLDCSIRVWNYHTHALELVKYFSEEAHSIAIHPSGLFVLVGFGDKLRLMSLLMDDMHTIKEFSIRECKECRFSNGGHLFAAAQGNVIQIYSTWTFKPVGSLKGHSGRIRSITWSPDDTRIVSTGADGAVYEWSTLERRRINECVQKTCSYTGATLDPETGAIYAVGSDKMLKRIHNSDMELEVPVSARATSDLVLTQVIVSSSGKMLLAATAQGSVRSYKVPLELKAEWTSTCTHFGGVTRLRISPDDQTLFSVGEDGCLFLHKLTDKDGRAGKRRALSDWADEILITKSDLEEKNTLMSELKRRVEELQMASEYQLRLKDMNYNEKIKEITDKFTQEKEDLKRQLQSVKAEKEKEENRHNEEIASLNDRQLQEIQELEHQHNQKLMTEYEKYQMLQKKSQEMQSDYEEQLERMASSKEQALKDLAEYWESKLREKTAMLEAANEAARDQQREHEEIVRQIELDADKEILAMRLNYEKALKEEKEHGLEVKGENGILLKKFKALQREIEEEQHKRADMQAEQKKLHAHIKALEREIVSGKKEIDERDETIQDKERRIYDLKKKNQELEKFKFVLDYKIKELKKQIEPKDQDIRAMKQQISEMDVELERYHKTKDALQLQVEETNTKLKASDTQLRKHLSRVKFLENVISRFKSELQGAVGFIQEPKKLADTVRDMHRRHCVDSDDKGTPIEEDIQSEHNRQRDFLERNIAALQKKLKKAEEAHTSEVGRIMQENVGLIKEINDLRKELKMARSDAKQLQGTLKTTRTLAQMRGQPLPSKDETKKLAGVTTATLRESYETEQTDRIITMQKQEIRRLRETIKEMEKISQSRPPSTGRLPPMTTA
;
A
#
# COMPACT_ATOMS: atom_id res chain seq x y z
N MET A 1 -31.07 -27.25 11.72
CA MET A 1 -30.49 -26.98 13.06
C MET A 1 -29.12 -27.59 13.09
N VAL A 2 -28.11 -26.77 13.31
CA VAL A 2 -26.86 -26.90 12.58
C VAL A 2 -25.70 -26.62 13.53
N SER A 3 -24.67 -27.47 13.50
CA SER A 3 -23.43 -27.26 14.25
C SER A 3 -22.64 -26.11 13.60
N THR A 4 -22.33 -25.05 14.34
CA THR A 4 -21.52 -23.93 13.85
C THR A 4 -20.15 -24.43 13.41
N ILE A 5 -19.71 -24.01 12.23
CA ILE A 5 -18.36 -24.25 11.73
C ILE A 5 -17.45 -23.14 12.26
N VAL A 6 -16.33 -23.54 12.86
CA VAL A 6 -15.31 -22.65 13.42
C VAL A 6 -14.09 -22.75 12.52
N GLU A 7 -13.87 -21.72 11.70
CA GLU A 7 -12.75 -21.66 10.74
C GLU A 7 -11.79 -20.54 11.15
N PRO A 8 -10.48 -20.80 11.29
CA PRO A 8 -9.52 -19.74 11.55
C PRO A 8 -9.43 -18.80 10.35
N SER A 9 -9.53 -17.50 10.61
CA SER A 9 -9.45 -16.43 9.61
C SER A 9 -8.14 -15.66 9.68
N PHE A 10 -7.59 -15.46 10.88
CA PHE A 10 -6.35 -14.73 11.10
C PHE A 10 -5.67 -15.19 12.40
N VAL A 11 -4.34 -15.18 12.45
CA VAL A 11 -3.56 -15.45 13.66
C VAL A 11 -2.50 -14.38 13.87
N PHE A 12 -2.32 -13.97 15.12
CA PHE A 12 -1.17 -13.22 15.61
C PHE A 12 -0.31 -14.16 16.45
N GLY A 13 0.89 -14.47 15.99
CA GLY A 13 1.80 -15.39 16.68
C GLY A 13 2.80 -16.06 15.75
N LEU A 14 3.92 -16.47 16.32
CA LEU A 14 4.94 -17.30 15.67
C LEU A 14 5.44 -18.33 16.67
N LYS A 15 5.55 -19.58 16.23
CA LYS A 15 6.21 -20.63 17.00
C LYS A 15 7.72 -20.60 16.74
N GLY A 16 8.47 -19.91 17.62
CA GLY A 16 9.89 -19.60 17.44
C GLY A 16 10.86 -20.78 17.59
N ASP A 17 10.44 -21.88 18.22
CA ASP A 17 11.25 -23.08 18.51
C ASP A 17 11.31 -24.08 17.35
N VAL A 18 10.50 -23.91 16.30
CA VAL A 18 10.49 -24.81 15.14
C VAL A 18 11.76 -24.64 14.30
N SER A 19 12.38 -25.74 13.86
CA SER A 19 13.50 -25.68 12.90
C SER A 19 13.00 -25.22 11.54
N ASP A 20 13.75 -24.30 10.92
CA ASP A 20 13.43 -23.74 9.60
C ASP A 20 12.00 -23.16 9.54
N ASN A 21 11.64 -22.41 10.59
CA ASN A 21 10.29 -21.90 10.81
C ASN A 21 9.83 -20.78 9.86
N ILE A 22 10.67 -20.34 8.92
CA ILE A 22 10.31 -19.30 7.96
C ILE A 22 10.87 -19.63 6.58
N CYS A 23 10.06 -19.45 5.54
CA CYS A 23 10.50 -19.65 4.16
C CYS A 23 9.68 -18.80 3.19
N TYR A 24 10.30 -18.34 2.10
CA TYR A 24 9.59 -17.72 0.98
C TYR A 24 8.97 -18.79 0.07
N LEU A 25 7.72 -18.56 -0.35
CA LEU A 25 7.07 -19.35 -1.41
C LEU A 25 7.22 -18.66 -2.77
N ASP A 26 7.05 -17.34 -2.76
CA ASP A 26 7.27 -16.41 -3.86
C ASP A 26 7.62 -15.03 -3.26
N GLU A 27 7.81 -14.00 -4.09
CA GLU A 27 8.16 -12.64 -3.63
C GLU A 27 7.15 -12.01 -2.66
N GLN A 28 5.90 -12.48 -2.64
CA GLN A 28 4.82 -11.89 -1.85
C GLN A 28 4.37 -12.79 -0.68
N ASN A 29 4.63 -14.09 -0.74
CA ASN A 29 4.09 -15.07 0.19
C ASN A 29 5.21 -15.73 1.01
N VAL A 30 5.05 -15.69 2.33
CA VAL A 30 5.96 -16.31 3.29
C VAL A 30 5.19 -17.32 4.13
N ILE A 31 5.83 -18.44 4.47
CA ILE A 31 5.24 -19.52 5.28
C ILE A 31 5.91 -19.61 6.66
N TYR A 32 5.12 -19.71 7.73
CA TYR A 32 5.60 -19.91 9.10
C TYR A 32 4.60 -20.63 10.00
N PRO A 33 5.04 -21.33 11.07
CA PRO A 33 4.17 -21.99 12.03
C PRO A 33 3.65 -21.01 13.10
N ALA A 34 2.36 -21.10 13.44
CA ALA A 34 1.73 -20.37 14.53
C ALA A 34 0.67 -21.26 15.21
N GLY A 35 0.80 -21.49 16.52
CA GLY A 35 -0.02 -22.48 17.23
C GLY A 35 0.02 -23.84 16.52
N SER A 36 -1.15 -24.47 16.38
CA SER A 36 -1.30 -25.75 15.65
C SER A 36 -1.58 -25.60 14.15
N SER A 37 -1.24 -24.46 13.56
CA SER A 37 -1.40 -24.21 12.13
C SER A 37 -0.12 -23.65 11.50
N VAL A 38 0.10 -23.97 10.23
CA VAL A 38 1.12 -23.30 9.41
C VAL A 38 0.42 -22.24 8.57
N VAL A 39 0.93 -21.02 8.65
CA VAL A 39 0.39 -19.80 8.06
C VAL A 39 1.14 -19.52 6.77
N VAL A 40 0.39 -19.38 5.67
CA VAL A 40 0.87 -18.78 4.43
C VAL A 40 0.40 -17.33 4.42
N TYR A 41 1.32 -16.41 4.66
CA TYR A 41 1.08 -14.98 4.80
C TYR A 41 1.47 -14.23 3.53
N ASN A 42 0.54 -13.46 2.98
CA ASN A 42 0.81 -12.55 1.88
C ASN A 42 1.23 -11.17 2.42
N ILE A 43 2.48 -10.77 2.17
CA ILE A 43 3.07 -9.52 2.66
C ILE A 43 2.32 -8.30 2.13
N GLN A 44 1.89 -8.29 0.87
CA GLN A 44 1.26 -7.12 0.25
C GLN A 44 -0.20 -6.93 0.65
N GLN A 45 -0.96 -8.02 0.70
CA GLN A 45 -2.39 -8.01 1.01
C GLN A 45 -2.69 -8.12 2.51
N LYS A 46 -1.69 -8.50 3.32
CA LYS A 46 -1.85 -8.86 4.74
C LYS A 46 -2.92 -9.93 4.97
N THR A 47 -3.03 -10.89 4.06
CA THR A 47 -3.98 -12.01 4.15
C THR A 47 -3.27 -13.30 4.56
N GLN A 48 -4.00 -14.20 5.20
CA GLN A 48 -3.48 -15.47 5.70
C GLN A 48 -4.27 -16.65 5.15
N ARG A 49 -3.58 -17.75 4.85
CA ARG A 49 -4.15 -19.07 4.59
C ARG A 49 -3.52 -20.08 5.54
N PHE A 50 -4.28 -21.11 5.91
CA PHE A 50 -3.88 -22.03 6.97
C PHE A 50 -3.73 -23.47 6.46
N ILE A 51 -2.71 -24.14 6.97
CA ILE A 51 -2.55 -25.60 6.92
C ILE A 51 -2.63 -26.11 8.35
N HIS A 52 -3.66 -26.89 8.65
CA HIS A 52 -3.87 -27.39 10.01
C HIS A 52 -3.00 -28.61 10.32
N GLY A 53 -2.48 -28.63 11.54
CA GLY A 53 -1.81 -29.78 12.12
C GLY A 53 -2.79 -30.89 12.50
N THR A 54 -2.23 -32.02 12.93
CA THR A 54 -2.97 -33.21 13.36
C THR A 54 -3.46 -33.04 14.80
N GLU A 55 -4.72 -33.39 15.06
CA GLU A 55 -5.29 -33.37 16.41
C GLU A 55 -4.54 -34.35 17.34
N GLY A 56 -4.12 -33.86 18.51
CA GLY A 56 -3.36 -34.64 19.50
C GLY A 56 -1.83 -34.61 19.34
N SER A 57 -1.31 -33.88 18.35
CA SER A 57 0.12 -33.55 18.28
C SER A 57 0.53 -32.58 19.39
N ALA A 58 1.73 -32.77 19.95
CA ALA A 58 2.31 -31.92 20.99
C ALA A 58 3.02 -30.67 20.43
N GLY A 59 3.13 -30.54 19.09
CA GLY A 59 3.74 -29.37 18.47
C GLY A 59 4.39 -29.63 17.13
N PHE A 60 4.52 -28.58 16.31
CA PHE A 60 5.47 -28.61 15.19
C PHE A 60 6.90 -28.58 15.71
N THR A 61 7.80 -29.26 15.00
CA THR A 61 9.21 -29.42 15.37
C THR A 61 10.15 -28.96 14.25
N ALA A 62 9.81 -29.25 13.00
CA ALA A 62 10.55 -28.79 11.82
C ALA A 62 9.60 -28.52 10.64
N LEU A 63 10.02 -27.61 9.75
CA LEU A 63 9.33 -27.30 8.51
C LEU A 63 10.32 -27.32 7.34
N ALA A 64 9.90 -27.83 6.19
CA ALA A 64 10.72 -27.79 4.97
C ALA A 64 9.83 -27.53 3.74
N VAL A 65 10.23 -26.60 2.89
CA VAL A 65 9.57 -26.31 1.61
C VAL A 65 10.39 -26.95 0.49
N SER A 66 9.71 -27.58 -0.48
CA SER A 66 10.39 -28.16 -1.62
C SER A 66 11.01 -27.08 -2.52
N PRO A 67 12.18 -27.31 -3.15
CA PRO A 67 12.82 -26.32 -4.03
C PRO A 67 11.93 -25.82 -5.18
N ASN A 68 11.06 -26.68 -5.71
CA ASN A 68 10.06 -26.30 -6.73
C ASN A 68 8.84 -25.52 -6.17
N ARG A 69 8.84 -25.18 -4.87
CA ARG A 69 7.79 -24.43 -4.14
C ARG A 69 6.38 -25.02 -4.23
N ARG A 70 6.27 -26.31 -4.55
CA ARG A 70 4.98 -27.01 -4.70
C ARG A 70 4.52 -27.71 -3.44
N TYR A 71 5.45 -28.17 -2.60
CA TYR A 71 5.17 -28.99 -1.44
C TYR A 71 5.79 -28.39 -0.18
N VAL A 72 5.14 -28.65 0.95
CA VAL A 72 5.68 -28.39 2.28
C VAL A 72 5.60 -29.65 3.12
N ALA A 73 6.69 -30.00 3.78
CA ALA A 73 6.75 -31.05 4.78
C ALA A 73 6.72 -30.42 6.17
N ILE A 74 5.82 -30.93 7.03
CA ILE A 74 5.62 -30.46 8.39
C ILE A 74 5.87 -31.64 9.32
N ALA A 75 6.82 -31.50 10.25
CA ALA A 75 7.09 -32.49 11.29
C ALA A 75 6.31 -32.14 12.56
N GLU A 76 5.72 -33.17 13.15
CA GLU A 76 4.89 -33.08 14.34
C GLU A 76 5.44 -34.00 15.44
N LYS A 77 5.50 -33.48 16.66
CA LYS A 77 5.83 -34.23 17.87
C LYS A 77 4.62 -35.02 18.33
N ALA A 78 4.77 -36.32 18.49
CA ALA A 78 3.75 -37.21 19.03
C ALA A 78 4.44 -38.40 19.71
N GLU A 79 3.67 -39.38 20.20
CA GLU A 79 4.24 -40.66 20.69
C GLU A 79 5.15 -41.31 19.64
N ARG A 80 4.87 -41.07 18.36
CA ARG A 80 5.74 -41.38 17.23
C ARG A 80 5.89 -40.17 16.34
N ALA A 81 7.14 -39.78 16.07
CA ALA A 81 7.46 -38.69 15.17
C ALA A 81 6.80 -38.92 13.81
N SER A 82 6.16 -37.88 13.30
CA SER A 82 5.48 -37.97 12.01
C SER A 82 5.76 -36.74 11.16
N VAL A 83 5.75 -36.96 9.84
CA VAL A 83 5.88 -35.90 8.85
C VAL A 83 4.70 -35.97 7.91
N THR A 84 3.99 -34.85 7.75
CA THR A 84 2.92 -34.73 6.77
C THR A 84 3.36 -33.80 5.64
N ILE A 85 3.22 -34.26 4.39
CA ILE A 85 3.50 -33.46 3.19
C ILE A 85 2.19 -32.91 2.65
N TYR A 86 2.14 -31.60 2.43
CA TYR A 86 1.01 -30.87 1.87
C TYR A 86 1.38 -30.28 0.51
N ASP A 87 0.38 -30.15 -0.36
CA ASP A 87 0.47 -29.41 -1.62
C ASP A 87 0.14 -27.93 -1.36
N LEU A 88 1.06 -27.02 -1.66
CA LEU A 88 0.93 -25.59 -1.34
C LEU A 88 -0.12 -24.86 -2.19
N HIS A 89 -0.50 -25.42 -3.34
CA HIS A 89 -1.51 -24.82 -4.20
C HIS A 89 -2.92 -25.16 -3.72
N SER A 90 -3.15 -26.43 -3.37
CA SER A 90 -4.45 -26.92 -2.89
C SER A 90 -4.63 -26.89 -1.37
N LEU A 91 -3.54 -26.74 -0.62
CA LEU A 91 -3.44 -26.86 0.84
C LEU A 91 -3.93 -28.23 1.37
N LYS A 92 -3.94 -29.26 0.52
CA LYS A 92 -4.38 -30.61 0.87
C LYS A 92 -3.20 -31.52 1.22
N LYS A 93 -3.44 -32.43 2.16
CA LYS A 93 -2.51 -33.50 2.53
C LYS A 93 -2.25 -34.42 1.33
N ARG A 94 -0.98 -34.61 0.99
CA ARG A 94 -0.51 -35.49 -0.09
C ARG A 94 0.01 -36.81 0.45
N LYS A 95 0.84 -36.78 1.48
CA LYS A 95 1.50 -37.97 2.04
C LYS A 95 1.67 -37.83 3.55
N PHE A 96 1.62 -38.96 4.24
CA PHE A 96 1.98 -39.09 5.65
C PHE A 96 3.17 -40.04 5.74
N LEU A 97 4.21 -39.64 6.45
CA LEU A 97 5.44 -40.40 6.67
C LEU A 97 5.61 -40.60 8.18
N SER A 98 5.87 -41.83 8.59
CA SER A 98 6.19 -42.20 9.96
C SER A 98 7.05 -43.45 9.91
N ASP A 99 8.10 -43.51 10.72
CA ASP A 99 8.88 -44.73 10.85
C ASP A 99 8.26 -45.62 11.94
N ALA A 100 7.73 -46.78 11.55
CA ALA A 100 7.12 -47.72 12.48
C ALA A 100 8.14 -48.46 13.35
N THR A 101 9.43 -48.39 13.00
CA THR A 101 10.51 -49.16 13.65
C THR A 101 11.32 -48.36 14.66
N SER A 102 11.24 -47.02 14.62
CA SER A 102 11.94 -46.13 15.55
C SER A 102 11.01 -45.59 16.64
N ASP A 103 11.40 -45.69 17.91
CA ASP A 103 10.70 -45.07 19.05
C ASP A 103 11.02 -43.56 19.18
N CYS A 104 11.20 -42.87 18.06
CA CYS A 104 11.54 -41.45 18.02
C CYS A 104 10.27 -40.61 18.20
N GLU A 105 10.26 -39.65 19.13
CA GLU A 105 9.09 -38.79 19.40
C GLU A 105 9.03 -37.54 18.49
N GLU A 106 10.18 -37.06 18.00
CA GLU A 106 10.27 -35.85 17.17
C GLU A 106 11.34 -35.92 16.07
N PHE A 107 11.12 -35.18 14.99
CA PHE A 107 12.15 -34.87 13.98
C PHE A 107 12.65 -33.44 14.20
N VAL A 108 13.96 -33.29 14.38
CA VAL A 108 14.62 -32.01 14.70
C VAL A 108 14.82 -31.17 13.44
N CYS A 109 15.17 -31.79 12.31
CA CYS A 109 15.45 -31.09 11.06
C CYS A 109 14.93 -31.91 9.87
N MET A 110 14.53 -31.22 8.80
CA MET A 110 14.13 -31.84 7.54
C MET A 110 14.59 -31.01 6.36
N THR A 111 14.90 -31.67 5.25
CA THR A 111 15.27 -30.97 4.01
C THR A 111 14.83 -31.79 2.80
N PHE A 112 14.39 -31.11 1.74
CA PHE A 112 14.07 -31.73 0.46
C PHE A 112 15.31 -31.79 -0.43
N SER A 113 15.39 -32.82 -1.27
CA SER A 113 16.39 -32.85 -2.34
C SER A 113 16.17 -31.72 -3.34
N PRO A 114 17.22 -31.24 -4.03
CA PRO A 114 17.13 -30.27 -5.12
C PRO A 114 16.04 -30.58 -6.15
N ASP A 115 15.86 -31.86 -6.51
CA ASP A 115 14.83 -32.32 -7.45
C ASP A 115 13.43 -32.50 -6.83
N SER A 116 13.27 -32.23 -5.54
CA SER A 116 12.05 -32.38 -4.73
C SER A 116 11.50 -33.81 -4.61
N LYS A 117 12.20 -34.85 -5.08
CA LYS A 117 11.72 -36.26 -5.06
C LYS A 117 12.05 -37.00 -3.77
N TYR A 118 13.08 -36.55 -3.06
CA TYR A 118 13.55 -37.16 -1.83
C TYR A 118 13.41 -36.17 -0.68
N LEU A 119 13.25 -36.72 0.52
CA LEU A 119 13.21 -35.97 1.77
C LEU A 119 14.17 -36.65 2.73
N VAL A 120 14.96 -35.86 3.46
CA VAL A 120 15.75 -36.37 4.59
C VAL A 120 15.19 -35.79 5.87
N THR A 121 15.04 -36.65 6.87
CA THR A 121 14.58 -36.28 8.21
C THR A 121 15.61 -36.71 9.24
N LEU A 122 15.90 -35.83 10.20
CA LEU A 122 16.78 -36.11 11.34
C LEU A 122 15.94 -36.27 12.59
N GLY A 123 15.96 -37.45 13.20
CA GLY A 123 15.30 -37.76 14.46
C GLY A 123 16.01 -37.13 15.67
N GLY A 124 15.25 -36.90 16.74
CA GLY A 124 15.76 -36.35 17.99
C GLY A 124 16.54 -37.36 18.86
N ALA A 125 16.88 -36.90 20.08
CA ALA A 125 17.48 -37.73 21.11
C ALA A 125 16.58 -38.94 21.47
N PRO A 126 17.14 -40.07 21.93
CA PRO A 126 18.56 -40.32 22.20
C PRO A 126 19.37 -40.87 21.01
N GLU A 127 18.70 -41.32 19.94
CA GLU A 127 19.36 -42.09 18.89
C GLU A 127 19.89 -41.25 17.71
N TRP A 128 19.31 -40.07 17.44
CA TRP A 128 19.76 -39.17 16.37
C TRP A 128 19.86 -39.86 14.98
N PHE A 129 18.81 -40.61 14.62
CA PHE A 129 18.72 -41.28 13.33
C PHE A 129 18.49 -40.30 12.19
N MET A 130 19.15 -40.53 11.06
CA MET A 130 18.86 -39.86 9.79
C MET A 130 18.15 -40.85 8.86
N HIS A 131 16.99 -40.44 8.35
CA HIS A 131 16.17 -41.23 7.45
C HIS A 131 16.16 -40.60 6.05
N TYR A 132 16.34 -41.42 5.02
CA TYR A 132 16.23 -41.03 3.62
C TYR A 132 14.92 -41.54 3.03
N TRP A 133 14.06 -40.66 2.53
CA TRP A 133 12.73 -41.00 2.03
C TRP A 133 12.62 -40.73 0.53
N ALA A 134 12.11 -41.71 -0.24
CA ALA A 134 11.49 -41.45 -1.54
C ALA A 134 9.99 -41.21 -1.32
N TRP A 135 9.65 -40.03 -0.80
CA TRP A 135 8.37 -39.76 -0.15
C TRP A 135 7.14 -40.02 -1.04
N GLU A 136 7.24 -39.88 -2.37
CA GLU A 136 6.14 -40.21 -3.29
C GLU A 136 5.90 -41.72 -3.42
N LYS A 137 6.98 -42.51 -3.51
CA LYS A 137 6.93 -43.92 -3.95
C LYS A 137 7.01 -44.92 -2.81
N SER A 138 7.76 -44.63 -1.75
CA SER A 138 8.00 -45.59 -0.67
C SER A 138 6.92 -45.52 0.42
N GLN A 139 6.70 -46.67 1.07
CA GLN A 139 5.86 -46.79 2.28
C GLN A 139 6.67 -46.51 3.57
N GLY A 140 7.99 -46.64 3.50
CA GLY A 140 8.93 -46.42 4.60
C GLY A 140 10.22 -45.72 4.13
N PRO A 141 11.20 -45.54 5.02
CA PRO A 141 12.50 -44.96 4.66
C PRO A 141 13.29 -45.93 3.76
N MET A 142 14.01 -45.40 2.78
CA MET A 142 14.91 -46.17 1.90
C MET A 142 16.20 -46.57 2.60
N ALA A 143 16.70 -45.70 3.49
CA ALA A 143 17.88 -45.94 4.30
C ALA A 143 17.72 -45.20 5.63
N VAL A 144 18.28 -45.80 6.69
CA VAL A 144 18.35 -45.20 8.02
C VAL A 144 19.77 -45.38 8.55
N THR A 145 20.36 -44.34 9.12
CA THR A 145 21.69 -44.43 9.76
C THR A 145 21.74 -43.61 11.04
N LYS A 146 22.60 -44.00 11.97
CA LYS A 146 22.81 -43.30 13.24
C LYS A 146 23.87 -42.21 13.06
N CYS A 147 23.52 -40.94 13.29
CA CYS A 147 24.45 -39.84 13.05
C CYS A 147 25.46 -39.63 14.19
N SER A 148 25.04 -39.85 15.44
CA SER A 148 25.88 -39.82 16.63
C SER A 148 25.86 -41.16 17.33
N LEU A 149 27.01 -41.71 17.71
CA LEU A 149 27.08 -42.95 18.49
C LEU A 149 26.78 -42.70 19.97
N ASP A 150 27.00 -41.47 20.44
CA ASP A 150 26.76 -41.05 21.82
C ASP A 150 25.44 -40.27 21.91
N PRO A 151 24.46 -40.75 22.69
CA PRO A 151 23.19 -40.06 22.90
C PRO A 151 23.30 -38.64 23.45
N SER A 152 24.37 -38.36 24.20
CA SER A 152 24.60 -37.05 24.83
C SER A 152 25.08 -35.97 23.86
N ILE A 153 25.52 -36.36 22.66
CA ILE A 153 26.04 -35.46 21.63
C ILE A 153 24.90 -35.15 20.64
N PRO A 154 24.28 -33.97 20.70
CA PRO A 154 23.15 -33.62 19.84
C PRO A 154 23.57 -33.34 18.40
N VAL A 155 22.66 -33.69 17.47
CA VAL A 155 22.77 -33.37 16.05
C VAL A 155 21.69 -32.36 15.71
N TYR A 156 22.07 -31.22 15.12
CA TYR A 156 21.14 -30.12 14.93
C TYR A 156 20.51 -30.10 13.54
N ARG A 157 21.29 -30.40 12.49
CA ARG A 157 20.85 -30.07 11.14
C ARG A 157 21.42 -30.99 10.06
N VAL A 158 20.65 -31.13 8.98
CA VAL A 158 21.03 -31.89 7.79
C VAL A 158 20.62 -31.14 6.52
N THR A 159 21.51 -31.09 5.52
CA THR A 159 21.27 -30.41 4.24
C THR A 159 21.73 -31.27 3.06
N PHE A 160 20.98 -31.21 1.94
CA PHE A 160 21.41 -31.78 0.67
C PHE A 160 22.47 -30.90 0.00
N ASN A 161 23.36 -31.52 -0.78
CA ASN A 161 24.15 -30.78 -1.76
C ASN A 161 23.19 -30.21 -2.83
N PRO A 162 23.30 -28.92 -3.21
CA PRO A 162 22.46 -28.28 -4.22
C PRO A 162 22.48 -28.96 -5.60
N GLN A 163 23.55 -29.68 -5.95
CA GLN A 163 23.75 -30.28 -7.28
C GLN A 163 23.66 -31.83 -7.27
N ASP A 164 23.90 -32.48 -6.12
CA ASP A 164 23.88 -33.95 -5.99
C ASP A 164 22.94 -34.42 -4.88
N ASN A 165 21.87 -35.12 -5.24
CA ASN A 165 20.90 -35.69 -4.30
C ASN A 165 21.50 -36.80 -3.42
N THR A 166 22.66 -37.36 -3.76
CA THR A 166 23.29 -38.43 -2.99
C THR A 166 24.16 -37.91 -1.86
N HIS A 167 24.60 -36.65 -1.89
CA HIS A 167 25.46 -36.06 -0.86
C HIS A 167 24.68 -35.28 0.18
N LEU A 168 25.02 -35.54 1.44
CA LEU A 168 24.40 -34.92 2.62
C LEU A 168 25.47 -34.40 3.57
N CYS A 169 25.21 -33.23 4.16
CA CYS A 169 26.02 -32.66 5.24
C CYS A 169 25.22 -32.64 6.54
N VAL A 170 25.80 -33.19 7.60
CA VAL A 170 25.20 -33.28 8.94
C VAL A 170 26.07 -32.53 9.94
N THR A 171 25.44 -31.66 10.73
CA THR A 171 26.08 -30.85 11.78
C THR A 171 25.46 -31.08 13.15
N GLY A 172 26.28 -30.91 14.18
CA GLY A 172 25.93 -31.08 15.57
C GLY A 172 27.08 -30.71 16.50
N SER A 173 26.90 -31.02 17.78
CA SER A 173 27.95 -30.83 18.77
C SER A 173 29.15 -31.73 18.47
N ASN A 174 30.33 -31.13 18.24
CA ASN A 174 31.55 -31.83 17.85
C ASN A 174 31.37 -32.81 16.66
N THR A 175 30.37 -32.56 15.82
CA THR A 175 29.92 -33.46 14.76
C THR A 175 29.74 -32.66 13.47
N LEU A 176 30.65 -32.85 12.53
CA LEU A 176 30.53 -32.39 11.14
C LEU A 176 30.86 -33.60 10.26
N LYS A 177 29.85 -34.15 9.59
CA LYS A 177 29.97 -35.39 8.80
C LYS A 177 29.33 -35.24 7.44
N MET A 178 30.00 -35.80 6.44
CA MET A 178 29.50 -35.89 5.07
C MET A 178 29.10 -37.33 4.77
N TYR A 179 27.92 -37.53 4.21
CA TYR A 179 27.43 -38.84 3.78
C TYR A 179 27.17 -38.84 2.28
N ARG A 180 27.41 -40.01 1.65
CA ARG A 180 26.94 -40.33 0.31
C ARG A 180 25.96 -41.50 0.38
N TYR A 181 24.78 -41.34 -0.19
CA TYR A 181 23.80 -42.40 -0.35
C TYR A 181 24.16 -43.28 -1.56
N THR A 182 24.26 -44.60 -1.34
CA THR A 182 24.51 -45.59 -2.40
C THR A 182 23.73 -46.87 -2.12
N GLU A 183 22.88 -47.30 -3.06
CA GLU A 183 22.18 -48.61 -3.03
C GLU A 183 21.50 -48.97 -1.69
N GLY A 184 20.76 -48.02 -1.10
CA GLY A 184 20.01 -48.27 0.14
C GLY A 184 20.83 -48.14 1.43
N ASN A 185 22.09 -47.71 1.34
CA ASN A 185 22.96 -47.47 2.50
C ASN A 185 23.63 -46.09 2.45
N PHE A 186 24.06 -45.62 3.61
CA PHE A 186 24.86 -44.41 3.75
C PHE A 186 26.34 -44.74 3.93
N LYS A 187 27.20 -44.17 3.07
CA LYS A 187 28.66 -44.22 3.21
C LYS A 187 29.17 -42.88 3.72
N GLN A 188 29.82 -42.88 4.88
CA GLN A 188 30.48 -41.67 5.41
C GLN A 188 31.73 -41.34 4.56
N LEU A 189 31.85 -40.09 4.14
CA LEU A 189 33.02 -39.58 3.42
C LEU A 189 34.06 -39.05 4.42
N ALA A 190 35.34 -39.11 4.03
CA ALA A 190 36.41 -38.49 4.80
C ALA A 190 36.27 -36.97 4.72
N PHE A 191 36.33 -36.30 5.86
CA PHE A 191 36.18 -34.85 6.00
C PHE A 191 37.09 -34.37 7.13
N GLN A 192 37.73 -33.21 6.97
CA GLN A 192 38.63 -32.68 8.00
C GLN A 192 37.82 -32.26 9.24
N LYS A 193 38.00 -32.98 10.35
CA LYS A 193 37.36 -32.65 11.63
C LYS A 193 38.22 -31.67 12.41
N ILE A 194 37.62 -30.58 12.90
CA ILE A 194 38.23 -29.69 13.90
C ILE A 194 37.66 -30.09 15.26
N GLU A 195 38.52 -30.53 16.17
CA GLU A 195 38.09 -30.98 17.50
C GLU A 195 37.67 -29.80 18.38
N GLY A 196 36.64 -30.01 19.21
CA GLY A 196 36.21 -29.04 20.22
C GLY A 196 35.34 -27.89 19.70
N GLN A 197 34.86 -27.96 18.46
CA GLN A 197 33.90 -27.00 17.90
C GLN A 197 32.47 -27.55 17.90
N ASP A 198 31.51 -26.69 18.22
CA ASP A 198 30.08 -27.00 18.17
C ASP A 198 29.45 -26.31 16.96
N TYR A 199 28.99 -27.09 15.98
CA TYR A 199 28.47 -26.61 14.70
C TYR A 199 26.95 -26.50 14.75
N LEU A 200 26.42 -25.29 14.70
CA LEU A 200 24.98 -25.03 14.90
C LEU A 200 24.19 -24.99 13.58
N SER A 201 24.80 -24.46 12.53
CA SER A 201 24.18 -24.35 11.22
C SER A 201 25.20 -24.46 10.11
N GLN A 202 24.77 -24.98 8.97
CA GLN A 202 25.53 -25.08 7.75
C GLN A 202 24.73 -24.59 6.54
N CYS A 203 25.44 -24.13 5.53
CA CYS A 203 24.90 -23.83 4.23
C CYS A 203 25.90 -24.19 3.12
N TRP A 204 25.40 -24.62 1.97
CA TRP A 204 26.20 -24.90 0.79
C TRP A 204 26.28 -23.63 -0.07
N LEU A 205 27.49 -23.25 -0.49
CA LEU A 205 27.70 -22.12 -1.41
C LEU A 205 27.95 -22.59 -2.85
N ALA A 206 28.56 -23.76 -3.01
CA ALA A 206 28.83 -24.42 -4.28
C ALA A 206 28.79 -25.94 -4.11
N GLU A 207 29.10 -26.70 -5.17
CA GLU A 207 29.11 -28.18 -5.14
C GLU A 207 30.06 -28.75 -4.08
N ASP A 208 31.22 -28.10 -3.87
CA ASP A 208 32.28 -28.54 -2.97
C ASP A 208 32.55 -27.56 -1.81
N ALA A 209 31.78 -26.48 -1.70
CA ALA A 209 31.97 -25.42 -0.71
C ALA A 209 30.83 -25.37 0.32
N VAL A 210 31.17 -25.54 1.60
CA VAL A 210 30.24 -25.52 2.74
C VAL A 210 30.71 -24.52 3.78
N VAL A 211 29.80 -23.65 4.21
CA VAL A 211 30.01 -22.74 5.34
C VAL A 211 29.28 -23.27 6.57
N CYS A 212 29.96 -23.24 7.72
CA CYS A 212 29.40 -23.64 9.00
C CYS A 212 29.54 -22.53 10.04
N GLY A 213 28.43 -22.18 10.71
CA GLY A 213 28.41 -21.32 11.89
C GLY A 213 28.57 -22.13 13.18
N THR A 214 29.41 -21.65 14.08
CA THR A 214 29.74 -22.33 15.35
C THR A 214 29.22 -21.60 16.59
N ALA A 215 29.07 -22.35 17.69
CA ALA A 215 28.65 -21.80 18.97
C ALA A 215 29.68 -20.84 19.59
N SER A 216 30.96 -20.97 19.22
CA SER A 216 32.07 -20.13 19.67
C SER A 216 32.17 -18.78 18.95
N GLY A 217 31.28 -18.53 17.99
CA GLY A 217 31.27 -17.30 17.20
C GLY A 217 32.16 -17.35 15.96
N LYS A 218 32.55 -18.54 15.48
CA LYS A 218 33.33 -18.68 14.25
C LYS A 218 32.47 -19.11 13.08
N ILE A 219 32.78 -18.59 11.90
CA ILE A 219 32.27 -19.05 10.62
C ILE A 219 33.43 -19.75 9.91
N LEU A 220 33.22 -21.02 9.56
CA LEU A 220 34.24 -21.88 8.99
C LEU A 220 33.83 -22.25 7.56
N LEU A 221 34.70 -21.94 6.60
CA LEU A 221 34.52 -22.27 5.19
C LEU A 221 35.35 -23.51 4.84
N PHE A 222 34.68 -24.56 4.41
CA PHE A 222 35.29 -25.79 3.91
C PHE A 222 35.10 -25.86 2.38
N VAL A 223 36.19 -26.12 1.64
CA VAL A 223 36.14 -26.31 0.18
C VAL A 223 36.86 -27.60 -0.15
N GLY A 224 36.23 -28.50 -0.89
CA GLY A 224 36.79 -29.83 -1.20
C GLY A 224 36.99 -30.74 0.02
N GLY A 225 36.35 -30.42 1.15
CA GLY A 225 36.50 -31.16 2.41
C GLY A 225 37.64 -30.70 3.33
N GLU A 226 38.36 -29.64 2.93
CA GLU A 226 39.44 -29.02 3.69
C GLU A 226 39.02 -27.62 4.17
N LEU A 227 39.50 -27.21 5.35
CA LEU A 227 39.25 -25.87 5.88
C LEU A 227 40.06 -24.84 5.07
N LYS A 228 39.37 -23.89 4.42
CA LYS A 228 40.01 -22.82 3.65
C LYS A 228 40.05 -21.48 4.36
N ALA A 229 38.99 -21.11 5.08
CA ALA A 229 38.93 -19.82 5.77
C ALA A 229 38.19 -19.92 7.11
N GLU A 230 38.60 -19.06 8.05
CA GLU A 230 37.97 -18.86 9.34
C GLU A 230 37.68 -17.37 9.52
N MET A 231 36.43 -17.05 9.81
CA MET A 231 35.96 -15.69 10.03
C MET A 231 35.39 -15.60 11.45
N ASN A 232 35.84 -14.61 12.22
CA ASN A 232 35.41 -14.43 13.60
C ASN A 232 34.24 -13.46 13.68
N VAL A 233 33.17 -13.92 14.31
CA VAL A 233 32.03 -13.15 14.75
C VAL A 233 32.12 -13.09 16.27
N SER A 234 31.98 -11.92 16.88
CA SER A 234 32.17 -11.74 18.33
C SER A 234 31.22 -12.57 19.20
N GLU A 235 30.16 -13.14 18.61
CA GLU A 235 29.05 -13.78 19.29
C GLU A 235 28.62 -15.08 18.59
N ARG A 236 27.89 -15.94 19.31
CA ARG A 236 27.37 -17.22 18.83
C ARG A 236 26.59 -17.08 17.52
N VAL A 237 27.00 -17.82 16.48
CA VAL A 237 26.33 -17.85 15.17
C VAL A 237 25.20 -18.88 15.20
N THR A 238 23.96 -18.43 15.11
CA THR A 238 22.78 -19.29 15.24
C THR A 238 22.36 -19.92 13.93
N TYR A 239 22.41 -19.17 12.83
CA TYR A 239 21.92 -19.61 11.53
C TYR A 239 22.75 -19.03 10.38
N VAL A 240 22.90 -19.77 9.29
CA VAL A 240 23.59 -19.33 8.06
C VAL A 240 22.73 -19.69 6.84
N ALA A 241 22.57 -18.72 5.93
CA ALA A 241 21.83 -18.85 4.67
C ALA A 241 22.69 -18.37 3.49
N ALA A 242 22.68 -19.10 2.37
CA ALA A 242 23.41 -18.74 1.15
C ALA A 242 22.71 -17.62 0.37
N LEU A 243 23.53 -16.84 -0.34
CA LEU A 243 23.15 -15.83 -1.33
C LEU A 243 23.95 -16.13 -2.62
N ASN A 244 23.51 -15.68 -3.80
CA ASN A 244 24.26 -15.90 -5.04
C ASN A 244 25.67 -15.31 -4.99
N ASN A 245 25.84 -14.15 -4.35
CA ASN A 245 27.12 -13.47 -4.22
C ASN A 245 27.73 -13.56 -2.80
N GLY A 246 27.35 -14.56 -2.00
CA GLY A 246 27.83 -14.66 -0.62
C GLY A 246 26.95 -15.46 0.32
N PHE A 247 26.82 -14.99 1.57
CA PHE A 247 25.92 -15.59 2.56
C PHE A 247 25.56 -14.60 3.67
N ALA A 248 24.43 -14.84 4.32
CA ALA A 248 23.99 -14.12 5.50
C ALA A 248 24.06 -15.03 6.74
N CYS A 249 24.46 -14.48 7.88
CA CYS A 249 24.43 -15.18 9.16
C CYS A 249 23.65 -14.40 10.22
N GLY A 250 22.98 -15.14 11.10
CA GLY A 250 22.29 -14.65 12.27
C GLY A 250 23.10 -14.93 13.53
N THR A 251 23.05 -14.00 14.48
CA THR A 251 23.75 -14.12 15.76
C THR A 251 22.79 -14.19 16.94
N ALA A 252 23.26 -14.72 18.07
CA ALA A 252 22.49 -14.81 19.31
C ALA A 252 22.22 -13.46 19.96
N SER A 253 23.04 -12.44 19.66
CA SER A 253 22.85 -11.05 20.12
C SER A 253 21.80 -10.28 19.33
N GLY A 254 21.31 -10.83 18.21
CA GLY A 254 20.29 -10.20 17.39
C GLY A 254 20.83 -9.42 16.19
N ASN A 255 22.04 -9.70 15.74
CA ASN A 255 22.58 -9.10 14.51
C ASN A 255 22.44 -10.06 13.33
N VAL A 256 22.09 -9.51 12.17
CA VAL A 256 22.18 -10.16 10.86
C VAL A 256 23.39 -9.58 10.14
N ILE A 257 24.35 -10.44 9.79
CA ILE A 257 25.60 -10.04 9.12
C ILE A 257 25.59 -10.64 7.71
N VAL A 258 25.83 -9.81 6.70
CA VAL A 258 25.91 -10.19 5.29
C VAL A 258 27.36 -10.18 4.84
N TYR A 259 27.79 -11.28 4.25
CA TYR A 259 29.11 -11.47 3.66
C TYR A 259 28.99 -11.58 2.15
N GLU A 260 29.83 -10.85 1.44
CA GLU A 260 29.91 -10.84 -0.03
C GLU A 260 31.24 -11.44 -0.50
N ALA A 261 31.22 -12.12 -1.65
CA ALA A 261 32.42 -12.64 -2.28
C ALA A 261 33.32 -11.48 -2.74
N THR A 262 34.63 -11.59 -2.53
CA THR A 262 35.60 -10.59 -3.04
C THR A 262 36.26 -11.07 -4.32
N GLU A 263 36.73 -10.14 -5.15
CA GLU A 263 37.45 -10.45 -6.39
C GLU A 263 38.91 -10.91 -6.14
N ASP A 264 39.50 -10.54 -4.99
CA ASP A 264 40.92 -10.70 -4.66
C ASP A 264 41.14 -11.72 -3.52
N GLU A 265 41.13 -13.04 -3.79
CA GLU A 265 41.59 -14.19 -2.95
C GLU A 265 41.29 -14.24 -1.41
N GLU A 266 40.72 -13.22 -0.76
CA GLU A 266 40.05 -13.24 0.55
C GLU A 266 38.58 -13.63 0.30
N LEU A 267 38.33 -14.93 0.14
CA LEU A 267 37.08 -15.51 -0.41
C LEU A 267 35.76 -14.77 -0.08
N TYR A 268 35.55 -14.29 1.16
CA TYR A 268 34.36 -13.50 1.54
C TYR A 268 34.71 -12.39 2.54
N LYS A 269 34.11 -11.20 2.36
CA LYS A 269 34.25 -10.04 3.26
C LYS A 269 32.92 -9.63 3.86
N GLN A 270 32.94 -9.15 5.10
CA GLN A 270 31.77 -8.57 5.75
C GLN A 270 31.34 -7.30 5.01
N ALA A 271 30.19 -7.35 4.34
CA ALA A 271 29.63 -6.22 3.61
C ALA A 271 28.74 -5.37 4.53
N GLN A 272 27.93 -6.03 5.36
CA GLN A 272 26.94 -5.34 6.18
C GLN A 272 26.69 -6.04 7.51
N GLU A 273 26.50 -5.26 8.58
CA GLU A 273 25.99 -5.74 9.87
C GLU A 273 24.77 -4.91 10.27
N VAL A 274 23.64 -5.58 10.46
CA VAL A 274 22.36 -4.95 10.78
C VAL A 274 21.85 -5.50 12.11
N PRO A 275 21.83 -4.69 13.19
CA PRO A 275 21.24 -5.10 14.46
C PRO A 275 19.71 -5.08 14.38
N LEU A 276 19.06 -5.97 15.14
CA LEU A 276 17.62 -5.91 15.36
C LEU A 276 17.23 -4.64 16.15
N PRO A 277 16.06 -4.04 15.88
CA PRO A 277 15.58 -2.88 16.62
C PRO A 277 15.46 -3.15 18.12
N ALA A 278 16.03 -2.29 18.95
CA ALA A 278 16.02 -2.41 20.41
C ALA A 278 14.64 -2.11 21.07
N ASP A 279 13.60 -1.85 20.27
CA ASP A 279 12.31 -1.34 20.74
C ASP A 279 11.49 -2.34 21.58
N ILE A 280 11.96 -3.58 21.73
CA ILE A 280 11.26 -4.64 22.47
C ILE A 280 11.95 -4.87 23.82
N ALA A 281 11.44 -4.18 24.84
CA ALA A 281 11.59 -4.50 26.25
C ALA A 281 13.03 -4.70 26.79
N ASN A 282 14.05 -4.01 26.25
CA ASN A 282 15.46 -4.15 26.69
C ASN A 282 15.97 -5.61 26.72
N THR A 283 15.29 -6.53 26.04
CA THR A 283 15.66 -7.94 25.96
C THR A 283 16.40 -8.19 24.65
N THR A 284 17.60 -8.73 24.75
CA THR A 284 18.40 -9.16 23.59
C THR A 284 17.66 -10.29 22.87
N GLN A 285 17.29 -10.07 21.61
CA GLN A 285 16.60 -11.07 20.80
C GLN A 285 17.59 -11.91 20.02
N SER A 286 17.44 -13.23 20.05
CA SER A 286 18.31 -14.13 19.29
C SER A 286 17.69 -14.41 17.93
N VAL A 287 18.45 -14.21 16.85
CA VAL A 287 18.04 -14.68 15.51
C VAL A 287 17.97 -16.21 15.54
N HIS A 288 16.91 -16.79 15.00
CA HIS A 288 16.68 -18.24 14.96
C HIS A 288 16.78 -18.80 13.54
N CYS A 289 16.09 -18.19 12.57
CA CYS A 289 16.09 -18.63 11.17
C CYS A 289 16.17 -17.44 10.24
N ILE A 290 16.80 -17.64 9.08
CA ILE A 290 16.92 -16.65 8.01
C ILE A 290 16.43 -17.29 6.70
N ALA A 291 15.57 -16.60 5.97
CA ALA A 291 15.12 -16.97 4.64
C ALA A 291 15.33 -15.82 3.66
N VAL A 292 15.85 -16.14 2.47
CA VAL A 292 16.12 -15.19 1.40
C VAL A 292 14.99 -15.25 0.36
N SER A 293 14.61 -14.10 -0.20
CA SER A 293 13.64 -14.04 -1.30
C SER A 293 14.18 -14.73 -2.55
N PRO A 294 13.32 -15.30 -3.42
CA PRO A 294 13.77 -15.90 -4.68
C PRO A 294 14.56 -14.94 -5.60
N SER A 295 14.24 -13.64 -5.55
CA SER A 295 14.97 -12.55 -6.21
C SER A 295 16.29 -12.15 -5.53
N GLU A 296 16.48 -12.54 -4.27
CA GLU A 296 17.53 -12.07 -3.35
C GLU A 296 17.53 -10.56 -3.04
N ASP A 297 16.45 -9.83 -3.38
CA ASP A 297 16.30 -8.42 -3.03
C ASP A 297 15.94 -8.20 -1.55
N ALA A 298 15.40 -9.23 -0.89
CA ALA A 298 14.97 -9.15 0.51
C ALA A 298 15.28 -10.42 1.29
N LEU A 299 15.43 -10.26 2.59
CA LEU A 299 15.66 -11.31 3.56
C LEU A 299 14.64 -11.19 4.68
N VAL A 300 14.18 -12.31 5.22
CA VAL A 300 13.34 -12.38 6.40
C VAL A 300 14.06 -13.18 7.47
N CYS A 301 14.08 -12.68 8.68
CA CYS A 301 14.60 -13.40 9.82
C CYS A 301 13.57 -13.51 10.94
N THR A 302 13.55 -14.65 11.61
CA THR A 302 12.75 -14.88 12.80
C THR A 302 13.62 -14.84 14.04
N THR A 303 13.02 -14.46 15.16
CA THR A 303 13.66 -14.50 16.47
C THR A 303 13.13 -15.65 17.31
N LYS A 304 13.92 -16.10 18.30
CA LYS A 304 13.46 -17.10 19.28
C LYS A 304 12.27 -16.60 20.10
N GLU A 305 12.17 -15.30 20.28
CA GLU A 305 11.08 -14.58 20.94
C GLU A 305 9.85 -14.41 20.03
N GLY A 306 9.75 -15.16 18.93
CA GLY A 306 8.53 -15.23 18.15
C GLY A 306 8.26 -13.98 17.31
N GLN A 307 9.27 -13.22 16.91
CA GLN A 307 9.10 -12.04 16.04
C GLN A 307 9.59 -12.31 14.61
N ILE A 308 9.07 -11.56 13.64
CA ILE A 308 9.44 -11.67 12.23
C ILE A 308 9.90 -10.31 11.70
N TYR A 309 11.12 -10.26 11.21
CA TYR A 309 11.72 -9.07 10.62
C TYR A 309 12.06 -9.29 9.15
N THR A 310 12.06 -8.20 8.39
CA THR A 310 12.47 -8.17 6.99
C THR A 310 13.56 -7.11 6.78
N LEU A 311 14.52 -7.45 5.93
CA LEU A 311 15.63 -6.63 5.48
C LEU A 311 15.57 -6.53 3.96
N ASN A 312 15.76 -5.33 3.42
CA ASN A 312 15.95 -5.15 1.97
C ASN A 312 17.45 -5.09 1.69
N LEU A 313 17.93 -5.97 0.81
CA LEU A 313 19.34 -6.13 0.46
C LEU A 313 19.76 -5.22 -0.72
N ALA A 314 18.82 -4.80 -1.57
CA ALA A 314 19.08 -3.97 -2.76
C ALA A 314 19.33 -2.47 -2.47
N ALA A 315 19.45 -2.07 -1.20
CA ALA A 315 19.54 -0.67 -0.78
C ALA A 315 20.97 -0.10 -0.78
N THR A 316 21.89 -0.67 -1.55
CA THR A 316 23.29 -0.22 -1.62
C THR A 316 23.48 0.76 -2.78
N GLU A 317 23.90 2.00 -2.42
CA GLU A 317 24.41 3.11 -3.25
C GLU A 317 23.56 4.40 -3.36
N SER A 318 22.24 4.39 -3.10
CA SER A 318 21.42 5.63 -3.27
C SER A 318 20.82 6.24 -2.00
N ASP A 319 20.86 5.56 -0.85
CA ASP A 319 20.12 5.95 0.36
C ASP A 319 21.01 6.00 1.63
N ILE A 320 21.88 7.01 1.71
CA ILE A 320 22.76 7.24 2.88
C ILE A 320 21.99 7.79 4.11
N LEU A 321 20.69 8.13 3.98
CA LEU A 321 19.91 8.79 5.04
C LEU A 321 18.84 7.92 5.72
N ARG A 322 18.74 6.63 5.38
CA ARG A 322 18.02 5.65 6.21
C ARG A 322 19.03 4.64 6.72
N PRO A 323 19.09 4.34 8.03
CA PRO A 323 19.76 3.12 8.45
C PRO A 323 19.08 1.97 7.71
N VAL A 324 19.87 1.19 6.98
CA VAL A 324 19.44 -0.10 6.46
C VAL A 324 19.19 -0.98 7.67
N GLY A 325 17.97 -0.92 8.19
CA GLY A 325 17.57 -1.51 9.45
C GLY A 325 16.48 -2.55 9.23
N LEU A 326 16.55 -3.62 10.00
CA LEU A 326 15.51 -4.64 10.05
C LEU A 326 14.17 -4.01 10.44
N ARG A 327 13.13 -4.27 9.66
CA ARG A 327 11.76 -3.81 9.93
C ARG A 327 10.88 -4.99 10.28
N LEU A 328 9.87 -4.76 11.11
CA LEU A 328 8.87 -5.79 11.38
C LEU A 328 8.08 -6.13 10.11
N LEU A 329 8.02 -7.42 9.75
CA LEU A 329 7.24 -7.90 8.61
C LEU A 329 5.74 -7.99 8.95
N SER A 330 5.44 -8.33 10.20
CA SER A 330 4.10 -8.37 10.79
C SER A 330 4.12 -7.63 12.14
N ASP A 331 2.99 -7.54 12.83
CA ASP A 331 2.91 -6.89 14.12
C ASP A 331 3.68 -7.63 15.23
N LEU A 332 3.92 -6.96 16.37
CA LEU A 332 4.63 -7.55 17.51
C LEU A 332 3.79 -8.64 18.19
N PHE A 333 4.27 -9.87 18.20
CA PHE A 333 3.57 -11.00 18.81
C PHE A 333 3.90 -11.20 20.29
N HIS A 334 2.99 -11.85 21.03
CA HIS A 334 3.31 -12.37 22.36
C HIS A 334 4.28 -13.55 22.24
N HIS A 335 5.28 -13.57 23.12
CA HIS A 335 6.30 -14.63 23.14
C HIS A 335 6.20 -15.55 24.37
N ARG A 336 5.26 -15.27 25.26
CA ARG A 336 4.85 -16.13 26.39
C ARG A 336 3.34 -16.27 26.42
N ALA A 337 2.86 -17.24 27.21
CA ALA A 337 1.44 -17.53 27.42
C ALA A 337 0.59 -16.27 27.65
N ILE A 338 -0.50 -16.16 26.88
CA ILE A 338 -1.49 -15.10 27.04
C ILE A 338 -2.40 -15.49 28.19
N THR A 339 -2.53 -14.62 29.20
CA THR A 339 -3.28 -14.87 30.43
C THR A 339 -4.70 -14.33 30.39
N GLY A 340 -4.91 -13.24 29.65
CA GLY A 340 -6.16 -12.49 29.61
C GLY A 340 -6.56 -12.10 28.20
N LEU A 341 -7.87 -12.07 27.94
CA LEU A 341 -8.48 -11.65 26.68
C LEU A 341 -9.86 -11.04 26.96
N ASP A 342 -10.12 -9.87 26.39
CA ASP A 342 -11.46 -9.27 26.40
C ASP A 342 -11.74 -8.43 25.14
N VAL A 343 -13.02 -8.20 24.84
CA VAL A 343 -13.49 -7.60 23.57
C VAL A 343 -14.34 -6.36 23.83
N ALA A 344 -14.09 -5.27 23.10
CA ALA A 344 -14.89 -4.06 23.18
C ALA A 344 -16.21 -4.19 22.39
N VAL A 345 -17.25 -3.48 22.84
CA VAL A 345 -18.58 -3.54 22.20
C VAL A 345 -18.77 -2.42 21.16
N ARG A 346 -18.31 -1.21 21.48
CA ARG A 346 -18.47 -0.03 20.60
C ARG A 346 -17.33 0.16 19.60
N LYS A 347 -16.25 -0.61 19.74
CA LYS A 347 -15.05 -0.53 18.89
C LYS A 347 -14.58 -1.94 18.51
N PRO A 348 -13.96 -2.11 17.33
CA PRO A 348 -13.44 -3.40 16.89
C PRO A 348 -12.10 -3.72 17.54
N LEU A 349 -12.02 -3.59 18.88
CA LEU A 349 -10.79 -3.77 19.65
C LEU A 349 -10.88 -5.01 20.54
N ILE A 350 -9.76 -5.72 20.62
CA ILE A 350 -9.51 -6.77 21.59
C ILE A 350 -8.25 -6.42 22.39
N ALA A 351 -8.25 -6.73 23.67
CA ALA A 351 -7.10 -6.50 24.53
C ALA A 351 -6.59 -7.82 25.12
N THR A 352 -5.28 -8.01 25.09
CA THR A 352 -4.60 -9.20 25.59
C THR A 352 -3.52 -8.83 26.60
N THR A 353 -3.33 -9.72 27.58
CA THR A 353 -2.21 -9.66 28.54
C THR A 353 -1.44 -10.95 28.50
N SER A 354 -0.13 -10.89 28.70
CA SER A 354 0.72 -12.07 28.72
C SER A 354 1.73 -12.02 29.85
N LEU A 355 2.29 -13.19 30.14
CA LEU A 355 3.44 -13.37 31.03
C LEU A 355 4.73 -12.74 30.47
N ASP A 356 4.71 -12.23 29.22
CA ASP A 356 5.76 -11.37 28.67
C ASP A 356 5.75 -9.93 29.24
N CYS A 357 4.93 -9.69 30.28
CA CYS A 357 4.73 -8.40 30.92
C CYS A 357 4.22 -7.30 29.98
N SER A 358 3.63 -7.67 28.84
CA SER A 358 3.04 -6.73 27.90
C SER A 358 1.52 -6.77 27.91
N ILE A 359 0.94 -5.61 27.60
CA ILE A 359 -0.46 -5.45 27.26
C ILE A 359 -0.52 -5.01 25.81
N ARG A 360 -1.34 -5.71 25.02
CA ARG A 360 -1.52 -5.42 23.60
C ARG A 360 -3.00 -5.19 23.30
N VAL A 361 -3.27 -4.18 22.49
CA VAL A 361 -4.61 -3.88 21.98
C VAL A 361 -4.58 -4.04 20.47
N TRP A 362 -5.42 -4.93 19.97
CA TRP A 362 -5.49 -5.30 18.56
C TRP A 362 -6.80 -4.84 17.97
N ASN A 363 -6.74 -4.41 16.72
CA ASN A 363 -7.91 -4.14 15.91
C ASN A 363 -8.20 -5.36 15.04
N TYR A 364 -9.28 -6.08 15.37
CA TYR A 364 -9.62 -7.32 14.67
C TYR A 364 -10.29 -7.09 13.31
N HIS A 365 -10.62 -5.84 12.96
CA HIS A 365 -11.15 -5.48 11.65
C HIS A 365 -10.04 -5.12 10.66
N THR A 366 -9.01 -4.40 11.11
CA THR A 366 -7.85 -4.03 10.27
C THR A 366 -6.72 -5.06 10.32
N HIS A 367 -6.82 -6.05 11.22
CA HIS A 367 -5.79 -7.04 11.49
C HIS A 367 -4.44 -6.42 11.87
N ALA A 368 -4.49 -5.39 12.72
CA ALA A 368 -3.31 -4.63 13.14
C ALA A 368 -3.21 -4.52 14.67
N LEU A 369 -1.98 -4.43 15.17
CA LEU A 369 -1.69 -4.02 16.54
C LEU A 369 -1.78 -2.50 16.65
N GLU A 370 -2.73 -2.00 17.45
CA GLU A 370 -2.93 -0.55 17.64
C GLU A 370 -2.03 -0.02 18.77
N LEU A 371 -1.86 -0.81 19.85
CA LEU A 371 -1.15 -0.35 21.03
C LEU A 371 -0.43 -1.48 21.75
N VAL A 372 0.79 -1.20 22.21
CA VAL A 372 1.58 -2.10 23.05
C VAL A 372 2.20 -1.31 24.21
N LYS A 373 2.13 -1.86 25.41
CA LYS A 373 2.82 -1.32 26.59
C LYS A 373 3.42 -2.42 27.43
N TYR A 374 4.70 -2.26 27.77
CA TYR A 374 5.43 -3.16 28.66
C TYR A 374 5.39 -2.65 30.10
N PHE A 375 5.32 -3.58 31.04
CA PHE A 375 5.31 -3.34 32.47
C PHE A 375 6.42 -4.15 33.14
N SER A 376 6.79 -3.77 34.37
CA SER A 376 7.75 -4.53 35.18
C SER A 376 7.16 -5.76 35.84
N GLU A 377 5.83 -5.83 35.93
CA GLU A 377 5.08 -6.88 36.61
C GLU A 377 4.23 -7.66 35.61
N GLU A 378 4.05 -8.95 35.89
CA GLU A 378 3.19 -9.81 35.08
C GLU A 378 1.71 -9.43 35.25
N ALA A 379 0.98 -9.39 34.14
CA ALA A 379 -0.45 -9.19 34.12
C ALA A 379 -1.17 -10.55 34.05
N HIS A 380 -2.13 -10.78 34.94
CA HIS A 380 -2.85 -12.04 35.07
C HIS A 380 -4.25 -12.02 34.48
N SER A 381 -4.91 -10.86 34.48
CA SER A 381 -6.26 -10.72 33.92
C SER A 381 -6.45 -9.35 33.28
N ILE A 382 -7.33 -9.30 32.28
CA ILE A 382 -7.69 -8.07 31.59
C ILE A 382 -9.20 -8.04 31.34
N ALA A 383 -9.78 -6.86 31.45
CA ALA A 383 -11.13 -6.56 31.01
C ALA A 383 -11.14 -5.22 30.28
N ILE A 384 -11.75 -5.16 29.11
CA ILE A 384 -11.90 -3.91 28.36
C ILE A 384 -13.29 -3.35 28.60
N HIS A 385 -13.38 -2.06 28.83
CA HIS A 385 -14.67 -1.40 29.02
C HIS A 385 -15.46 -1.47 27.69
N PRO A 386 -16.79 -1.65 27.70
CA PRO A 386 -17.60 -1.76 26.47
C PRO A 386 -17.44 -0.60 25.48
N SER A 387 -17.05 0.59 25.95
CA SER A 387 -16.73 1.74 25.08
C SER A 387 -15.45 1.60 24.27
N GLY A 388 -14.53 0.71 24.65
CA GLY A 388 -13.20 0.55 24.05
C GLY A 388 -12.21 1.67 24.40
N LEU A 389 -12.48 2.48 25.43
CA LEU A 389 -11.63 3.61 25.85
C LEU A 389 -10.87 3.36 27.16
N PHE A 390 -11.27 2.36 27.92
CA PHE A 390 -10.65 2.03 29.21
C PHE A 390 -10.39 0.53 29.29
N VAL A 391 -9.39 0.17 30.06
CA VAL A 391 -9.03 -1.22 30.33
C VAL A 391 -8.68 -1.40 31.79
N LEU A 392 -9.10 -2.52 32.36
CA LEU A 392 -8.85 -2.91 33.73
C LEU A 392 -7.90 -4.10 33.70
N VAL A 393 -6.77 -3.97 34.40
CA VAL A 393 -5.68 -4.95 34.33
C VAL A 393 -5.29 -5.37 35.74
N GLY A 394 -5.33 -6.68 35.99
CA GLY A 394 -4.88 -7.29 37.23
C GLY A 394 -3.40 -7.64 37.17
N PHE A 395 -2.56 -6.89 37.88
CA PHE A 395 -1.15 -7.21 38.07
C PHE A 395 -0.96 -8.05 39.35
N GLY A 396 0.26 -8.56 39.55
CA GLY A 396 0.66 -9.20 40.79
C GLY A 396 0.46 -8.29 42.01
N ASP A 397 0.83 -7.01 41.90
CA ASP A 397 0.70 -6.05 43.00
C ASP A 397 -0.73 -5.54 43.22
N LYS A 398 -1.38 -5.04 42.17
CA LYS A 398 -2.59 -4.22 42.23
C LYS A 398 -3.44 -4.39 40.98
N LEU A 399 -4.71 -4.04 41.10
CA LEU A 399 -5.61 -3.89 39.97
C LEU A 399 -5.56 -2.43 39.50
N ARG A 400 -5.32 -2.20 38.21
CA ARG A 400 -5.16 -0.86 37.64
C ARG A 400 -6.21 -0.63 36.55
N LEU A 401 -6.93 0.48 36.63
CA LEU A 401 -7.78 0.99 35.56
C LEU A 401 -6.99 2.01 34.75
N MET A 402 -6.91 1.78 33.44
CA MET A 402 -6.13 2.57 32.50
C MET A 402 -7.02 3.14 31.38
N SER A 403 -6.71 4.36 30.91
CA SER A 403 -7.26 4.90 29.67
C SER A 403 -6.43 4.44 28.48
N LEU A 404 -7.12 4.02 27.42
CA LEU A 404 -6.56 3.75 26.11
C LEU A 404 -6.54 5.06 25.31
N LEU A 405 -5.36 5.65 25.17
CA LEU A 405 -5.15 6.84 24.34
C LEU A 405 -4.72 6.41 22.92
N MET A 406 -4.54 7.39 22.03
CA MET A 406 -4.10 7.17 20.65
C MET A 406 -2.76 6.42 20.56
N ASP A 407 -1.74 6.88 21.31
CA ASP A 407 -0.37 6.36 21.20
C ASP A 407 0.15 5.69 22.50
N ASP A 408 -0.59 5.78 23.63
CA ASP A 408 -0.14 5.23 24.92
C ASP A 408 -1.31 4.83 25.87
N MET A 409 -1.01 4.09 26.94
CA MET A 409 -1.93 3.74 28.01
C MET A 409 -1.57 4.41 29.33
N HIS A 410 -2.51 5.11 29.96
CA HIS A 410 -2.27 5.81 31.22
C HIS A 410 -3.11 5.24 32.36
N THR A 411 -2.50 5.07 33.53
CA THR A 411 -3.23 4.60 34.73
C THR A 411 -4.06 5.74 35.31
N ILE A 412 -5.38 5.55 35.35
CA ILE A 412 -6.33 6.48 35.97
C ILE A 412 -6.44 6.21 37.47
N LYS A 413 -6.56 4.93 37.83
CA LYS A 413 -6.81 4.52 39.22
C LYS A 413 -6.20 3.18 39.54
N GLU A 414 -5.61 3.08 40.73
CA GLU A 414 -5.16 1.82 41.31
C GLU A 414 -6.11 1.37 42.43
N PHE A 415 -6.37 0.07 42.50
CA PHE A 415 -7.13 -0.60 43.54
C PHE A 415 -6.22 -1.59 44.27
N SER A 416 -6.30 -1.63 45.60
CA SER A 416 -5.48 -2.50 46.46
C SER A 416 -5.94 -3.97 46.46
N ILE A 417 -6.11 -4.55 45.26
CA ILE A 417 -6.44 -5.95 45.03
C ILE A 417 -5.21 -6.61 44.42
N ARG A 418 -4.57 -7.48 45.19
CA ARG A 418 -3.36 -8.21 44.77
C ARG A 418 -3.73 -9.49 44.05
N GLU A 419 -2.88 -9.93 43.13
CA GLU A 419 -3.03 -11.17 42.36
C GLU A 419 -4.46 -11.35 41.79
N CYS A 420 -5.03 -10.31 41.20
CA CYS A 420 -6.35 -10.38 40.59
C CYS A 420 -6.28 -11.29 39.35
N LYS A 421 -6.74 -12.54 39.47
CA LYS A 421 -6.71 -13.54 38.38
C LYS A 421 -7.93 -13.50 37.46
N GLU A 422 -9.00 -12.83 37.88
CA GLU A 422 -10.20 -12.65 37.07
C GLU A 422 -10.85 -11.30 37.39
N CYS A 423 -11.08 -10.50 36.36
CA CYS A 423 -11.81 -9.25 36.43
C CYS A 423 -12.70 -9.10 35.20
N ARG A 424 -13.85 -8.45 35.34
CA ARG A 424 -14.79 -8.26 34.21
C ARG A 424 -15.68 -7.03 34.38
N PHE A 425 -15.84 -6.25 33.33
CA PHE A 425 -16.84 -5.20 33.25
C PHE A 425 -18.24 -5.77 33.05
N SER A 426 -19.25 -5.05 33.54
CA SER A 426 -20.65 -5.30 33.16
C SER A 426 -20.88 -4.90 31.70
N ASN A 427 -21.92 -5.42 31.05
CA ASN A 427 -22.19 -5.18 29.63
C ASN A 427 -22.51 -3.70 29.35
N GLY A 428 -23.16 -3.00 30.29
CA GLY A 428 -23.36 -1.55 30.24
C GLY A 428 -22.15 -0.73 30.71
N GLY A 429 -21.09 -1.37 31.22
CA GLY A 429 -19.84 -0.72 31.65
C GLY A 429 -19.92 0.09 32.94
N HIS A 430 -21.10 0.22 33.55
CA HIS A 430 -21.32 1.04 34.74
C HIS A 430 -20.73 0.42 36.03
N LEU A 431 -20.52 -0.90 36.04
CA LEU A 431 -19.89 -1.65 37.12
C LEU A 431 -18.74 -2.53 36.59
N PHE A 432 -17.83 -2.90 37.49
CA PHE A 432 -16.88 -3.99 37.25
C PHE A 432 -16.74 -4.87 38.48
N ALA A 433 -16.47 -6.15 38.23
CA ALA A 433 -16.22 -7.16 39.24
C ALA A 433 -14.74 -7.57 39.21
N ALA A 434 -14.14 -7.72 40.38
CA ALA A 434 -12.75 -8.15 40.54
C ALA A 434 -12.66 -9.24 41.61
N ALA A 435 -11.98 -10.35 41.28
CA ALA A 435 -11.72 -11.43 42.22
C ALA A 435 -10.56 -11.07 43.16
N GLN A 436 -10.84 -11.05 44.46
CA GLN A 436 -9.85 -10.88 45.53
C GLN A 436 -9.82 -12.16 46.37
N GLY A 437 -8.97 -13.12 45.97
CA GLY A 437 -8.92 -14.43 46.61
C GLY A 437 -10.20 -15.24 46.40
N ASN A 438 -11.03 -15.34 47.44
CA ASN A 438 -12.32 -16.04 47.44
C ASN A 438 -13.53 -15.09 47.51
N VAL A 439 -13.32 -13.77 47.45
CA VAL A 439 -14.36 -12.75 47.47
C VAL A 439 -14.40 -12.03 46.13
N ILE A 440 -15.59 -11.73 45.62
CA ILE A 440 -15.76 -10.87 44.44
C ILE A 440 -16.09 -9.47 44.92
N GLN A 441 -15.26 -8.50 44.59
CA GLN A 441 -15.52 -7.08 44.87
C GLN A 441 -16.18 -6.43 43.66
N ILE A 442 -17.25 -5.68 43.88
CA ILE A 442 -17.96 -4.92 42.85
C ILE A 442 -17.68 -3.43 43.07
N TYR A 443 -17.24 -2.76 42.00
CA TYR A 443 -16.95 -1.34 41.99
C TYR A 443 -17.77 -0.63 40.93
N SER A 444 -18.01 0.66 41.16
CA SER A 444 -18.55 1.56 40.15
C SER A 444 -17.44 2.10 39.28
N THR A 445 -17.58 1.97 37.95
CA THR A 445 -16.57 2.40 36.97
C THR A 445 -16.32 3.90 37.01
N TRP A 446 -17.35 4.71 37.30
CA TRP A 446 -17.26 6.18 37.22
C TRP A 446 -16.88 6.83 38.55
N THR A 447 -17.34 6.26 39.68
CA THR A 447 -17.04 6.82 41.01
C THR A 447 -15.81 6.20 41.66
N PHE A 448 -15.32 5.07 41.12
CA PHE A 448 -14.24 4.25 41.67
C PHE A 448 -14.48 3.76 43.12
N LYS A 449 -15.70 3.89 43.63
CA LYS A 449 -16.06 3.45 44.98
C LYS A 449 -16.51 1.98 44.96
N PRO A 450 -16.18 1.21 46.01
CA PRO A 450 -16.71 -0.14 46.17
C PRO A 450 -18.22 -0.04 46.37
N VAL A 451 -18.97 -0.71 45.51
CA VAL A 451 -20.43 -0.80 45.59
C VAL A 451 -20.80 -1.89 46.59
N GLY A 452 -20.12 -3.03 46.56
CA GLY A 452 -20.33 -4.13 47.50
C GLY A 452 -19.38 -5.31 47.28
N SER A 453 -19.49 -6.33 48.13
CA SER A 453 -18.68 -7.55 48.04
C SER A 453 -19.56 -8.79 48.10
N LEU A 454 -19.32 -9.76 47.22
CA LEU A 454 -19.98 -11.07 47.21
C LEU A 454 -19.06 -12.09 47.90
N LYS A 455 -19.49 -12.57 49.07
CA LYS A 455 -18.75 -13.51 49.91
C LYS A 455 -19.48 -14.85 49.95
N GLY A 456 -18.76 -15.95 49.70
CA GLY A 456 -19.33 -17.30 49.80
C GLY A 456 -18.42 -18.42 49.30
N HIS A 457 -17.56 -18.14 48.30
CA HIS A 457 -16.57 -19.14 47.86
C HIS A 457 -15.59 -19.48 48.99
N SER A 458 -15.30 -20.78 49.11
CA SER A 458 -14.28 -21.31 50.01
C SER A 458 -12.93 -21.50 49.31
N GLY A 459 -12.95 -21.55 47.98
CA GLY A 459 -11.77 -21.66 47.12
C GLY A 459 -11.50 -20.39 46.31
N ARG A 460 -10.43 -20.44 45.50
CA ARG A 460 -10.11 -19.36 44.55
C ARG A 460 -11.15 -19.32 43.43
N ILE A 461 -11.62 -18.13 43.12
CA ILE A 461 -12.54 -17.90 42.00
C ILE A 461 -11.76 -18.06 40.69
N ARG A 462 -12.34 -18.78 39.72
CA ARG A 462 -11.72 -19.09 38.42
C ARG A 462 -12.36 -18.32 37.27
N SER A 463 -13.67 -18.09 37.32
CA SER A 463 -14.39 -17.38 36.26
C SER A 463 -15.53 -16.55 36.81
N ILE A 464 -15.76 -15.39 36.21
CA ILE A 464 -16.84 -14.45 36.52
C ILE A 464 -17.53 -14.07 35.21
N THR A 465 -18.85 -14.26 35.14
CA THR A 465 -19.67 -13.93 33.97
C THR A 465 -20.88 -13.11 34.40
N TRP A 466 -21.08 -11.95 33.76
CA TRP A 466 -22.26 -11.12 33.97
C TRP A 466 -23.43 -11.63 33.13
N SER A 467 -24.65 -11.50 33.64
CA SER A 467 -25.85 -11.69 32.83
C SER A 467 -25.99 -10.56 31.78
N PRO A 468 -26.62 -10.80 30.63
CA PRO A 468 -26.78 -9.79 29.57
C PRO A 468 -27.47 -8.48 30.01
N ASP A 469 -28.29 -8.55 31.06
CA ASP A 469 -29.02 -7.44 31.67
C ASP A 469 -28.28 -6.78 32.85
N ASP A 470 -27.07 -7.24 33.18
CA ASP A 470 -26.25 -6.81 34.33
C ASP A 470 -26.90 -7.01 35.72
N THR A 471 -28.01 -7.77 35.81
CA THR A 471 -28.72 -8.00 37.09
C THR A 471 -28.16 -9.16 37.90
N ARG A 472 -27.41 -10.07 37.27
CA ARG A 472 -26.86 -11.28 37.89
C ARG A 472 -25.39 -11.46 37.54
N ILE A 473 -24.66 -12.13 38.44
CA ILE A 473 -23.29 -12.60 38.21
C ILE A 473 -23.26 -14.10 38.47
N VAL A 474 -22.65 -14.84 37.55
CA VAL A 474 -22.30 -16.25 37.74
C VAL A 474 -20.82 -16.34 38.07
N SER A 475 -20.48 -17.03 39.15
CA SER A 475 -19.09 -17.28 39.54
C SER A 475 -18.82 -18.76 39.74
N THR A 476 -17.62 -19.18 39.36
CA THR A 476 -17.13 -20.54 39.59
C THR A 476 -15.80 -20.52 40.30
N GLY A 477 -15.57 -21.53 41.15
CA GLY A 477 -14.36 -21.63 41.96
C GLY A 477 -13.76 -23.02 41.98
N ALA A 478 -12.51 -23.07 42.45
CA ALA A 478 -11.78 -24.31 42.72
C ALA A 478 -12.38 -25.14 43.87
N ASP A 479 -13.36 -24.59 44.59
CA ASP A 479 -14.14 -25.27 45.62
C ASP A 479 -15.25 -26.17 45.07
N GLY A 480 -15.43 -26.19 43.75
CA GLY A 480 -16.48 -26.98 43.10
C GLY A 480 -17.86 -26.37 43.24
N ALA A 481 -17.95 -25.07 43.51
CA ALA A 481 -19.20 -24.33 43.55
C ALA A 481 -19.40 -23.51 42.28
N VAL A 482 -20.64 -23.52 41.77
CA VAL A 482 -21.19 -22.57 40.82
C VAL A 482 -22.22 -21.75 41.58
N TYR A 483 -22.00 -20.43 41.71
CA TYR A 483 -22.90 -19.53 42.39
C TYR A 483 -23.49 -18.51 41.43
N GLU A 484 -24.78 -18.25 41.60
CA GLU A 484 -25.48 -17.15 40.94
C GLU A 484 -25.79 -16.07 41.98
N TRP A 485 -25.42 -14.82 41.69
CA TRP A 485 -25.51 -13.69 42.59
C TRP A 485 -26.44 -12.63 42.03
N SER A 486 -27.24 -12.01 42.89
CA SER A 486 -27.98 -10.79 42.56
C SER A 486 -27.04 -9.59 42.69
N THR A 487 -26.92 -8.77 41.64
CA THR A 487 -26.09 -7.55 41.70
C THR A 487 -26.75 -6.45 42.53
N LEU A 488 -28.09 -6.39 42.53
CA LEU A 488 -28.88 -5.42 43.29
C LEU A 488 -28.88 -5.75 44.79
N GLU A 489 -29.24 -6.98 45.14
CA GLU A 489 -29.38 -7.41 46.54
C GLU A 489 -28.06 -7.86 47.16
N ARG A 490 -27.04 -8.12 46.34
CA ARG A 490 -25.68 -8.55 46.75
C ARG A 490 -25.68 -9.82 47.59
N ARG A 491 -26.64 -10.69 47.32
CA ARG A 491 -26.76 -12.01 47.92
C ARG A 491 -26.75 -13.08 46.85
N ARG A 492 -26.43 -14.29 47.27
CA ARG A 492 -26.51 -15.50 46.45
C ARG A 492 -27.98 -15.85 46.23
N ILE A 493 -28.34 -16.10 44.98
CA ILE A 493 -29.68 -16.53 44.56
C ILE A 493 -29.70 -18.06 44.50
N ASN A 494 -28.82 -18.63 43.68
CA ASN A 494 -28.75 -20.06 43.40
C ASN A 494 -27.36 -20.60 43.70
N GLU A 495 -27.28 -21.88 44.07
CA GLU A 495 -26.02 -22.59 44.28
C GLU A 495 -26.06 -24.02 43.74
N CYS A 496 -24.99 -24.42 43.06
CA CYS A 496 -24.76 -25.80 42.66
C CYS A 496 -23.34 -26.18 43.11
N VAL A 497 -23.21 -27.14 44.04
CA VAL A 497 -21.92 -27.48 44.66
C VAL A 497 -21.61 -28.96 44.50
N GLN A 498 -20.47 -29.25 43.87
CA GLN A 498 -19.92 -30.59 43.75
C GLN A 498 -18.43 -30.59 44.12
N LYS A 499 -18.13 -30.99 45.36
CA LYS A 499 -16.77 -30.92 45.95
C LYS A 499 -15.72 -31.77 45.23
N THR A 500 -16.12 -32.72 44.41
CA THR A 500 -15.20 -33.57 43.64
C THR A 500 -14.71 -32.92 42.34
N CYS A 501 -15.28 -31.79 41.95
CA CYS A 501 -14.93 -31.07 40.72
C CYS A 501 -14.34 -29.70 41.05
N SER A 502 -13.30 -29.29 40.33
CA SER A 502 -12.84 -27.90 40.29
C SER A 502 -13.32 -27.28 38.99
N TYR A 503 -14.28 -26.36 39.06
CA TYR A 503 -14.78 -25.66 37.88
C TYR A 503 -13.76 -24.64 37.37
N THR A 504 -13.52 -24.64 36.06
CA THR A 504 -12.56 -23.75 35.39
C THR A 504 -13.26 -22.60 34.67
N GLY A 505 -14.47 -22.82 34.15
CA GLY A 505 -15.23 -21.80 33.44
C GLY A 505 -16.74 -22.03 33.52
N ALA A 506 -17.51 -20.94 33.46
CA ALA A 506 -18.94 -20.99 33.28
C ALA A 506 -19.48 -19.79 32.49
N THR A 507 -20.58 -20.02 31.79
CA THR A 507 -21.29 -19.01 31.00
C THR A 507 -22.79 -19.12 31.23
N LEU A 508 -23.49 -17.99 31.13
CA LEU A 508 -24.94 -17.92 31.18
C LEU A 508 -25.50 -17.93 29.74
N ASP A 509 -26.57 -18.67 29.52
CA ASP A 509 -27.37 -18.61 28.31
C ASP A 509 -28.30 -17.38 28.35
N PRO A 510 -28.20 -16.43 27.40
CA PRO A 510 -29.05 -15.26 27.35
C PRO A 510 -30.55 -15.56 27.21
N GLU A 511 -30.92 -16.64 26.52
CA GLU A 511 -32.32 -16.93 26.22
C GLU A 511 -33.00 -17.74 27.33
N THR A 512 -32.33 -18.80 27.81
CA THR A 512 -32.92 -19.72 28.80
C THR A 512 -32.57 -19.36 30.25
N GLY A 513 -31.53 -18.55 30.46
CA GLY A 513 -30.98 -18.32 31.80
C GLY A 513 -30.31 -19.56 32.41
N ALA A 514 -30.09 -20.63 31.64
CA ALA A 514 -29.31 -21.78 32.08
C ALA A 514 -27.81 -21.44 32.13
N ILE A 515 -27.08 -22.09 33.03
CA ILE A 515 -25.64 -21.94 33.21
C ILE A 515 -24.95 -23.18 32.64
N TYR A 516 -24.00 -22.97 31.74
CA TYR A 516 -23.10 -24.03 31.29
C TYR A 516 -21.80 -23.94 32.07
N ALA A 517 -21.39 -25.05 32.68
CA ALA A 517 -20.18 -25.13 33.50
C ALA A 517 -19.28 -26.28 33.05
N VAL A 518 -17.96 -26.04 33.13
CA VAL A 518 -16.91 -27.02 32.80
C VAL A 518 -15.84 -27.04 33.88
N GLY A 519 -15.24 -28.21 34.10
CA GLY A 519 -14.21 -28.39 35.13
C GLY A 519 -13.40 -29.67 35.00
N SER A 520 -12.70 -30.00 36.09
CA SER A 520 -11.78 -31.15 36.18
C SER A 520 -12.45 -32.53 36.09
N ASP A 521 -13.78 -32.58 36.19
CA ASP A 521 -14.58 -33.80 36.10
C ASP A 521 -14.78 -34.31 34.66
N LYS A 522 -14.26 -33.59 33.66
CA LYS A 522 -14.35 -33.96 32.24
C LYS A 522 -15.79 -34.04 31.75
N MET A 523 -16.68 -33.27 32.37
CA MET A 523 -18.09 -33.15 31.99
C MET A 523 -18.43 -31.71 31.59
N LEU A 524 -19.33 -31.58 30.62
CA LEU A 524 -20.01 -30.34 30.30
C LEU A 524 -21.39 -30.39 30.95
N LYS A 525 -21.69 -29.42 31.81
CA LYS A 525 -22.91 -29.43 32.64
C LYS A 525 -23.83 -28.28 32.27
N ARG A 526 -25.14 -28.55 32.21
CA ARG A 526 -26.20 -27.54 32.15
C ARG A 526 -26.91 -27.49 33.49
N ILE A 527 -26.85 -26.33 34.14
CA ILE A 527 -27.42 -26.05 35.46
C ILE A 527 -28.50 -24.99 35.30
N HIS A 528 -29.67 -25.20 35.89
CA HIS A 528 -30.77 -24.22 35.88
C HIS A 528 -31.45 -24.20 37.24
N ASN A 529 -31.65 -23.02 37.84
CA ASN A 529 -32.29 -22.85 39.15
C ASN A 529 -31.73 -23.75 40.28
N SER A 530 -30.40 -23.85 40.40
CA SER A 530 -29.69 -24.73 41.35
C SER A 530 -29.75 -26.24 41.04
N ASP A 531 -30.60 -26.67 40.10
CA ASP A 531 -30.71 -28.06 39.68
C ASP A 531 -29.76 -28.35 38.51
N MET A 532 -29.08 -29.50 38.60
CA MET A 532 -28.23 -30.01 37.54
C MET A 532 -29.06 -30.82 36.56
N GLU A 533 -29.46 -30.19 35.46
CA GLU A 533 -30.40 -30.77 34.50
C GLU A 533 -29.75 -31.81 33.59
N LEU A 534 -28.49 -31.57 33.18
CA LEU A 534 -27.81 -32.40 32.19
C LEU A 534 -26.30 -32.43 32.44
N GLU A 535 -25.72 -33.62 32.37
CA GLU A 535 -24.29 -33.86 32.35
C GLU A 535 -23.92 -34.59 31.06
N VAL A 536 -22.97 -34.04 30.31
CA VAL A 536 -22.50 -34.63 29.06
C VAL A 536 -21.00 -34.90 29.17
N PRO A 537 -20.53 -36.15 28.95
CA PRO A 537 -19.11 -36.44 28.92
C PRO A 537 -18.41 -35.76 27.75
N VAL A 538 -17.27 -35.13 28.03
CA VAL A 538 -16.49 -34.37 27.04
C VAL A 538 -15.92 -35.28 25.96
N SER A 539 -15.63 -36.55 26.27
CA SER A 539 -15.15 -37.53 25.30
C SER A 539 -16.07 -38.75 25.25
N ALA A 540 -16.31 -39.25 24.02
CA ALA A 540 -17.00 -40.53 23.81
C ALA A 540 -16.14 -41.73 24.24
N ARG A 541 -14.82 -41.56 24.36
CA ARG A 541 -13.89 -42.59 24.86
C ARG A 541 -13.58 -42.34 26.33
N ALA A 542 -13.92 -43.31 27.18
CA ALA A 542 -13.68 -43.25 28.63
C ALA A 542 -12.20 -43.11 29.03
N THR A 543 -11.27 -43.42 28.11
CA THR A 543 -9.81 -43.39 28.33
C THR A 543 -9.14 -42.05 28.00
N SER A 544 -9.87 -41.05 27.50
CA SER A 544 -9.29 -39.76 27.11
C SER A 544 -9.14 -38.82 28.31
N ASP A 545 -7.94 -38.27 28.52
CA ASP A 545 -7.64 -37.31 29.61
C ASP A 545 -8.01 -35.86 29.27
N LEU A 546 -8.97 -35.67 28.37
CA LEU A 546 -9.32 -34.35 27.86
C LEU A 546 -10.18 -33.56 28.86
N VAL A 547 -9.75 -32.35 29.19
CA VAL A 547 -10.47 -31.39 30.05
C VAL A 547 -10.85 -30.16 29.23
N LEU A 548 -12.05 -29.62 29.47
CA LEU A 548 -12.46 -28.33 28.92
C LEU A 548 -12.00 -27.20 29.84
N THR A 549 -11.30 -26.21 29.29
CA THR A 549 -10.77 -25.08 30.07
C THR A 549 -11.80 -23.97 30.19
N GLN A 550 -12.48 -23.64 29.09
CA GLN A 550 -13.41 -22.52 29.02
C GLN A 550 -14.64 -22.85 28.18
N VAL A 551 -15.78 -22.23 28.51
CA VAL A 551 -17.05 -22.37 27.80
C VAL A 551 -17.66 -20.99 27.59
N ILE A 552 -18.28 -20.77 26.43
CA ILE A 552 -19.01 -19.54 26.09
C ILE A 552 -20.25 -19.85 25.26
N VAL A 553 -21.28 -19.04 25.43
CA VAL A 553 -22.50 -19.08 24.59
C VAL A 553 -22.55 -17.79 23.76
N SER A 554 -23.04 -17.89 22.52
CA SER A 554 -23.26 -16.71 21.67
C SER A 554 -24.30 -15.76 22.27
N SER A 555 -24.24 -14.47 21.94
CA SER A 555 -25.24 -13.51 22.43
C SER A 555 -26.67 -13.84 21.97
N SER A 556 -26.79 -14.58 20.87
CA SER A 556 -28.02 -15.18 20.36
C SER A 556 -28.49 -16.46 21.05
N GLY A 557 -27.70 -17.07 21.95
CA GLY A 557 -28.03 -18.35 22.60
C GLY A 557 -27.93 -19.59 21.70
N LYS A 558 -27.60 -19.41 20.41
CA LYS A 558 -27.65 -20.48 19.39
C LYS A 558 -26.37 -21.30 19.26
N MET A 559 -25.23 -20.80 19.74
CA MET A 559 -23.94 -21.45 19.59
C MET A 559 -23.30 -21.67 20.97
N LEU A 560 -22.81 -22.88 21.21
CA LEU A 560 -22.08 -23.24 22.43
C LEU A 560 -20.63 -23.58 22.10
N LEU A 561 -19.77 -22.61 22.43
CA LEU A 561 -18.32 -22.56 22.36
C LEU A 561 -17.64 -23.32 23.51
N ALA A 562 -16.76 -24.30 23.31
CA ALA A 562 -15.89 -24.77 24.41
C ALA A 562 -14.45 -24.99 23.98
N ALA A 563 -13.49 -24.57 24.80
CA ALA A 563 -12.08 -24.79 24.53
C ALA A 563 -11.51 -25.93 25.38
N THR A 564 -10.49 -26.60 24.84
CA THR A 564 -9.86 -27.76 25.46
C THR A 564 -8.48 -27.40 26.02
N ALA A 565 -8.03 -28.19 27.00
CA ALA A 565 -6.67 -28.12 27.53
C ALA A 565 -5.60 -28.56 26.51
N GLN A 566 -6.00 -29.20 25.40
CA GLN A 566 -5.13 -29.62 24.30
C GLN A 566 -5.11 -28.60 23.14
N GLY A 567 -5.69 -27.41 23.33
CA GLY A 567 -5.61 -26.30 22.37
C GLY A 567 -6.63 -26.34 21.21
N SER A 568 -7.54 -27.31 21.20
CA SER A 568 -8.67 -27.35 20.26
C SER A 568 -9.88 -26.56 20.78
N VAL A 569 -10.63 -25.96 19.86
CA VAL A 569 -11.93 -25.33 20.11
C VAL A 569 -13.03 -26.24 19.56
N ARG A 570 -14.03 -26.54 20.39
CA ARG A 570 -15.18 -27.38 20.07
C ARG A 570 -16.45 -26.56 19.98
N SER A 571 -17.23 -26.84 18.94
CA SER A 571 -18.56 -26.30 18.70
C SER A 571 -19.60 -27.36 19.02
N TYR A 572 -20.45 -27.09 20.01
CA TYR A 572 -21.54 -27.97 20.42
C TYR A 572 -22.86 -27.56 19.78
N LYS A 573 -23.65 -28.56 19.38
CA LYS A 573 -25.02 -28.34 18.90
C LYS A 573 -25.93 -27.99 20.08
N VAL A 574 -26.69 -26.89 19.95
CA VAL A 574 -27.66 -26.41 20.94
C VAL A 574 -29.08 -26.65 20.40
N PRO A 575 -30.05 -27.10 21.23
CA PRO A 575 -29.95 -27.44 22.65
C PRO A 575 -29.12 -28.72 22.90
N LEU A 576 -28.41 -28.75 24.03
CA LEU A 576 -27.61 -29.92 24.43
C LEU A 576 -28.50 -31.14 24.68
N GLU A 577 -28.07 -32.28 24.12
CA GLU A 577 -28.66 -33.61 24.33
C GLU A 577 -27.68 -34.50 25.11
N LEU A 578 -28.17 -35.62 25.69
CA LEU A 578 -27.36 -36.62 26.41
C LEU A 578 -26.18 -37.17 25.58
N LYS A 579 -26.35 -37.25 24.25
CA LYS A 579 -25.28 -37.54 23.29
C LYS A 579 -25.00 -36.28 22.48
N ALA A 580 -24.22 -35.35 23.03
CA ALA A 580 -23.93 -34.11 22.33
C ALA A 580 -23.05 -34.35 21.09
N GLU A 581 -23.54 -33.90 19.94
CA GLU A 581 -22.75 -33.79 18.72
C GLU A 581 -21.88 -32.53 18.78
N TRP A 582 -20.59 -32.68 18.45
CA TRP A 582 -19.65 -31.57 18.38
C TRP A 582 -18.75 -31.64 17.14
N THR A 583 -18.18 -30.50 16.75
CA THR A 583 -17.06 -30.39 15.79
C THR A 583 -15.85 -29.76 16.48
N SER A 584 -14.64 -30.26 16.20
CA SER A 584 -13.38 -29.82 16.83
C SER A 584 -12.49 -29.15 15.77
N THR A 585 -11.95 -27.98 16.09
CA THR A 585 -10.96 -27.27 15.29
C THR A 585 -9.68 -27.14 16.11
N CYS A 586 -8.55 -27.61 15.59
CA CYS A 586 -7.24 -27.48 16.26
C CYS A 586 -6.69 -26.07 16.03
N THR A 587 -6.35 -25.38 17.11
CA THR A 587 -5.96 -23.95 17.04
C THR A 587 -4.61 -23.70 17.72
N HIS A 588 -4.47 -24.17 18.96
CA HIS A 588 -3.27 -24.02 19.77
C HIS A 588 -2.65 -25.41 20.04
N PHE A 589 -1.35 -25.46 20.35
CA PHE A 589 -0.73 -26.68 20.91
C PHE A 589 -0.75 -26.70 22.43
N GLY A 590 -0.82 -25.52 23.07
CA GLY A 590 -1.02 -25.37 24.50
C GLY A 590 -2.49 -25.24 24.86
N GLY A 591 -2.79 -25.30 26.17
CA GLY A 591 -4.16 -25.10 26.64
C GLY A 591 -4.69 -23.73 26.23
N VAL A 592 -5.94 -23.68 25.78
CA VAL A 592 -6.61 -22.40 25.51
C VAL A 592 -6.91 -21.75 26.86
N THR A 593 -6.31 -20.58 27.12
CA THR A 593 -6.41 -19.90 28.41
C THR A 593 -7.65 -19.03 28.51
N ARG A 594 -8.07 -18.39 27.41
CA ARG A 594 -9.29 -17.57 27.33
C ARG A 594 -9.97 -17.68 25.97
N LEU A 595 -11.30 -17.56 26.00
CA LEU A 595 -12.18 -17.62 24.83
C LEU A 595 -13.23 -16.51 24.91
N ARG A 596 -13.42 -15.75 23.81
CA ARG A 596 -14.40 -14.65 23.69
C ARG A 596 -15.02 -14.62 22.30
N ILE A 597 -16.27 -14.18 22.19
CA ILE A 597 -16.96 -13.94 20.91
C ILE A 597 -17.09 -12.44 20.72
N SER A 598 -17.03 -11.98 19.47
CA SER A 598 -17.38 -10.63 19.11
C SER A 598 -18.86 -10.32 19.41
N PRO A 599 -19.22 -9.06 19.69
CA PRO A 599 -20.60 -8.67 20.00
C PRO A 599 -21.63 -8.96 18.88
N ASP A 600 -21.15 -9.19 17.66
CA ASP A 600 -21.96 -9.50 16.47
C ASP A 600 -22.12 -11.01 16.21
N ASP A 601 -21.59 -11.88 17.09
CA ASP A 601 -21.55 -13.34 16.96
C ASP A 601 -20.84 -13.85 15.67
N GLN A 602 -20.00 -13.04 15.01
CA GLN A 602 -19.34 -13.43 13.75
C GLN A 602 -17.92 -13.95 13.92
N THR A 603 -17.22 -13.47 14.94
CA THR A 603 -15.80 -13.76 15.15
C THR A 603 -15.59 -14.33 16.55
N LEU A 604 -14.89 -15.44 16.64
CA LEU A 604 -14.43 -16.03 17.89
C LEU A 604 -12.94 -15.76 18.07
N PHE A 605 -12.56 -15.32 19.26
CA PHE A 605 -11.18 -15.07 19.66
C PHE A 605 -10.75 -16.16 20.64
N SER A 606 -9.66 -16.85 20.32
CA SER A 606 -9.00 -17.80 21.23
C SER A 606 -7.55 -17.39 21.46
N VAL A 607 -7.10 -17.55 22.69
CA VAL A 607 -5.70 -17.31 23.07
C VAL A 607 -5.18 -18.49 23.87
N GLY A 608 -3.91 -18.81 23.66
CA GLY A 608 -3.29 -20.01 24.21
C GLY A 608 -2.05 -19.74 25.05
N GLU A 609 -1.61 -20.80 25.72
CA GLU A 609 -0.30 -20.85 26.40
C GLU A 609 0.87 -20.73 25.43
N ASP A 610 0.64 -20.98 24.13
CA ASP A 610 1.60 -20.85 23.03
C ASP A 610 1.87 -19.40 22.60
N GLY A 611 1.28 -18.40 23.27
CA GLY A 611 1.48 -16.99 22.93
C GLY A 611 0.76 -16.54 21.65
N CYS A 612 -0.08 -17.41 21.07
CA CYS A 612 -0.82 -17.10 19.85
C CYS A 612 -2.22 -16.59 20.16
N LEU A 613 -2.72 -15.68 19.32
CA LEU A 613 -4.09 -15.19 19.30
C LEU A 613 -4.72 -15.54 17.95
N PHE A 614 -5.75 -16.38 17.96
CA PHE A 614 -6.49 -16.76 16.76
C PHE A 614 -7.84 -16.06 16.69
N LEU A 615 -8.15 -15.57 15.49
CA LEU A 615 -9.45 -15.08 15.08
C LEU A 615 -10.10 -16.17 14.23
N HIS A 616 -11.30 -16.56 14.62
CA HIS A 616 -12.09 -17.59 13.95
C HIS A 616 -13.35 -16.97 13.39
N LYS A 617 -13.62 -17.19 12.12
CA LYS A 617 -14.92 -16.88 11.53
C LYS A 617 -15.92 -17.97 11.92
N LEU A 618 -17.05 -17.54 12.47
CA LEU A 618 -18.17 -18.41 12.80
C LEU A 618 -19.16 -18.42 11.63
N THR A 619 -19.43 -19.59 11.08
CA THR A 619 -20.40 -19.78 10.00
C THR A 619 -21.41 -20.86 10.35
N ASP A 620 -22.65 -20.70 9.88
CA ASP A 620 -23.65 -21.76 9.92
C ASP A 620 -23.35 -22.80 8.82
N LYS A 621 -23.73 -24.09 8.94
CA LYS A 621 -23.39 -25.11 7.90
C LYS A 621 -23.95 -24.77 6.51
N ASP A 622 -24.97 -23.91 6.42
CA ASP A 622 -25.50 -23.42 5.14
C ASP A 622 -24.59 -22.37 4.47
N GLY A 623 -23.41 -22.07 5.05
CA GLY A 623 -22.44 -21.08 4.55
C GLY A 623 -22.93 -19.62 4.68
N ARG A 624 -24.12 -19.41 5.25
CA ARG A 624 -24.66 -18.09 5.53
C ARG A 624 -24.07 -17.60 6.85
N ALA A 625 -23.24 -16.57 6.80
CA ALA A 625 -22.96 -15.79 8.00
C ALA A 625 -24.31 -15.36 8.61
N GLY A 626 -24.50 -15.57 9.92
CA GLY A 626 -25.73 -15.18 10.60
C GLY A 626 -26.12 -13.76 10.20
N LYS A 627 -27.43 -13.51 9.95
CA LYS A 627 -27.94 -12.19 9.52
C LYS A 627 -27.27 -11.11 10.37
N ARG A 628 -26.49 -10.24 9.72
CA ARG A 628 -25.79 -9.11 10.33
C ARG A 628 -26.79 -8.40 11.22
N ARG A 629 -26.65 -8.53 12.55
CA ARG A 629 -27.38 -7.63 13.46
C ARG A 629 -26.93 -6.24 13.03
N ALA A 630 -27.87 -5.35 12.77
CA ALA A 630 -27.59 -3.97 12.37
C ALA A 630 -26.94 -3.27 13.58
N LEU A 631 -25.68 -3.58 13.85
CA LEU A 631 -24.84 -2.80 14.71
C LEU A 631 -24.57 -1.50 13.97
N SER A 632 -24.85 -0.39 14.66
CA SER A 632 -24.40 0.94 14.27
C SER A 632 -22.91 0.88 13.92
N ASP A 633 -22.48 1.74 13.00
CA ASP A 633 -21.06 1.90 12.67
C ASP A 633 -20.22 2.04 13.96
N TRP A 634 -18.99 1.53 13.90
CA TRP A 634 -18.06 1.57 15.02
C TRP A 634 -17.81 3.02 15.49
N ALA A 635 -17.52 3.20 16.77
CA ALA A 635 -17.23 4.53 17.32
C ALA A 635 -15.80 4.98 16.94
N ASP A 636 -15.69 6.10 16.23
CA ASP A 636 -14.42 6.71 15.81
C ASP A 636 -13.76 7.59 16.89
N GLU A 637 -14.37 7.71 18.07
CA GLU A 637 -13.88 8.54 19.16
C GLU A 637 -12.54 8.02 19.71
N ILE A 638 -11.46 8.79 19.66
CA ILE A 638 -10.15 8.41 20.24
C ILE A 638 -9.83 9.36 21.39
N LEU A 639 -9.27 8.84 22.48
CA LEU A 639 -8.75 9.67 23.57
C LEU A 639 -7.34 10.14 23.23
N ILE A 640 -7.10 11.44 23.35
CA ILE A 640 -5.79 12.06 23.23
C ILE A 640 -5.64 13.05 24.37
N THR A 641 -4.44 13.16 24.95
CA THR A 641 -4.21 14.19 25.97
C THR A 641 -4.20 15.57 25.30
N LYS A 642 -4.52 16.61 26.08
CA LYS A 642 -4.48 17.98 25.55
C LYS A 642 -3.08 18.38 25.09
N SER A 643 -2.03 17.98 25.83
CA SER A 643 -0.64 18.24 25.47
C SER A 643 -0.26 17.57 24.16
N ASP A 644 -0.58 16.28 23.99
CA ASP A 644 -0.24 15.55 22.76
C ASP A 644 -0.97 16.13 21.56
N LEU A 645 -2.23 16.56 21.73
CA LEU A 645 -2.98 17.23 20.67
C LEU A 645 -2.36 18.57 20.28
N GLU A 646 -1.93 19.38 21.26
CA GLU A 646 -1.22 20.64 21.02
C GLU A 646 0.11 20.40 20.28
N GLU A 647 0.91 19.44 20.74
CA GLU A 647 2.18 19.05 20.09
C GLU A 647 1.95 18.56 18.66
N LYS A 648 1.02 17.63 18.44
CA LYS A 648 0.70 17.12 17.10
C LYS A 648 0.15 18.22 16.18
N ASN A 649 -0.61 19.19 16.70
CA ASN A 649 -1.07 20.35 15.93
C ASN A 649 0.07 21.29 15.55
N THR A 650 1.03 21.52 16.44
CA THR A 650 2.24 22.31 16.12
C THR A 650 3.09 21.60 15.06
N LEU A 651 3.31 20.29 15.22
CA LEU A 651 4.02 19.47 14.25
C LEU A 651 3.29 19.42 12.89
N MET A 652 1.97 19.31 12.88
CA MET A 652 1.17 19.33 11.66
C MET A 652 1.27 20.68 10.95
N SER A 653 1.28 21.78 11.69
CA SER A 653 1.48 23.12 11.14
C SER A 653 2.88 23.28 10.53
N GLU A 654 3.91 22.78 11.22
CA GLU A 654 5.29 22.80 10.72
C GLU A 654 5.47 21.93 9.47
N LEU A 655 4.92 20.72 9.48
CA LEU A 655 4.94 19.81 8.33
C LEU A 655 4.18 20.40 7.14
N LYS A 656 3.02 21.05 7.34
CA LYS A 656 2.30 21.75 6.27
C LYS A 656 3.15 22.84 5.64
N ARG A 657 3.80 23.68 6.46
CA ARG A 657 4.73 24.70 5.96
C ARG A 657 5.86 24.07 5.16
N ARG A 658 6.45 22.98 5.65
CA ARG A 658 7.55 22.27 4.97
C ARG A 658 7.10 21.61 3.66
N VAL A 659 5.87 21.08 3.60
CA VAL A 659 5.26 20.56 2.36
C VAL A 659 5.08 21.68 1.35
N GLU A 660 4.59 22.85 1.77
CA GLU A 660 4.43 24.02 0.88
C GLU A 660 5.79 24.51 0.36
N GLU A 661 6.82 24.60 1.21
CA GLU A 661 8.19 24.95 0.82
C GLU A 661 8.75 23.95 -0.21
N LEU A 662 8.57 22.65 0.01
CA LEU A 662 9.04 21.61 -0.91
C LEU A 662 8.22 21.54 -2.19
N GLN A 663 6.93 21.86 -2.14
CA GLN A 663 6.09 21.97 -3.33
C GLN A 663 6.55 23.15 -4.19
N MET A 664 6.82 24.32 -3.60
CA MET A 664 7.39 25.47 -4.31
C MET A 664 8.78 25.15 -4.89
N ALA A 665 9.65 24.48 -4.14
CA ALA A 665 10.96 24.07 -4.62
C ALA A 665 10.87 23.02 -5.75
N SER A 666 9.97 22.04 -5.64
CA SER A 666 9.72 21.04 -6.68
C SER A 666 9.17 21.68 -7.94
N GLU A 667 8.22 22.61 -7.81
CA GLU A 667 7.66 23.33 -8.96
C GLU A 667 8.72 24.17 -9.65
N TYR A 668 9.56 24.86 -8.88
CA TYR A 668 10.70 25.61 -9.40
C TYR A 668 11.69 24.71 -10.16
N GLN A 669 12.05 23.53 -9.62
CA GLN A 669 12.91 22.57 -10.33
C GLN A 669 12.27 22.03 -11.60
N LEU A 670 10.96 21.80 -11.60
CA LEU A 670 10.25 21.31 -12.77
C LEU A 670 10.25 22.37 -13.88
N ARG A 671 10.03 23.64 -13.54
CA ARG A 671 10.17 24.77 -14.47
C ARG A 671 11.59 24.91 -15.03
N LEU A 672 12.63 24.73 -14.22
CA LEU A 672 14.02 24.74 -14.70
C LEU A 672 14.28 23.59 -15.70
N LYS A 673 13.77 22.39 -15.42
CA LYS A 673 13.89 21.27 -16.35
C LYS A 673 13.12 21.52 -17.65
N ASP A 674 11.92 22.05 -17.58
CA ASP A 674 11.12 22.40 -18.76
C ASP A 674 11.83 23.47 -19.60
N MET A 675 12.45 24.47 -18.97
CA MET A 675 13.27 25.46 -19.65
C MET A 675 14.45 24.82 -20.38
N ASN A 676 15.20 23.94 -19.70
CA ASN A 676 16.33 23.22 -20.30
C ASN A 676 15.90 22.27 -21.43
N TYR A 677 14.76 21.59 -21.30
CA TYR A 677 14.23 20.73 -22.37
C TYR A 677 13.75 21.57 -23.55
N ASN A 678 13.12 22.71 -23.32
CA ASN A 678 12.72 23.62 -24.39
C ASN A 678 13.93 24.21 -25.13
N GLU A 679 15.01 24.56 -24.43
CA GLU A 679 16.26 24.98 -25.07
C GLU A 679 16.86 23.87 -25.93
N LYS A 680 16.94 22.63 -25.42
CA LYS A 680 17.42 21.47 -26.21
C LYS A 680 16.54 21.18 -27.41
N ILE A 681 15.21 21.25 -27.26
CA ILE A 681 14.28 21.08 -28.39
C ILE A 681 14.52 22.17 -29.43
N LYS A 682 14.75 23.42 -29.01
CA LYS A 682 15.05 24.53 -29.91
C LYS A 682 16.37 24.31 -30.65
N GLU A 683 17.45 23.94 -29.96
CA GLU A 683 18.74 23.63 -30.60
C GLU A 683 18.62 22.49 -31.63
N ILE A 684 17.88 21.43 -31.30
CA ILE A 684 17.65 20.31 -32.21
C ILE A 684 16.81 20.76 -33.41
N THR A 685 15.78 21.59 -33.16
CA THR A 685 14.94 22.14 -34.22
C THR A 685 15.75 23.01 -35.18
N ASP A 686 16.61 23.88 -34.63
CA ASP A 686 17.48 24.76 -35.43
C ASP A 686 18.45 23.93 -36.28
N LYS A 687 19.06 22.88 -35.73
CA LYS A 687 19.89 21.92 -36.49
C LYS A 687 19.13 21.27 -37.65
N PHE A 688 17.93 20.74 -37.40
CA PHE A 688 17.11 20.13 -38.45
C PHE A 688 16.67 21.14 -39.51
N THR A 689 16.39 22.39 -39.12
CA THR A 689 16.09 23.43 -40.12
C THR A 689 17.29 23.75 -40.99
N GLN A 690 18.49 23.77 -40.42
CA GLN A 690 19.72 24.01 -41.16
C GLN A 690 20.04 22.85 -42.13
N GLU A 691 19.93 21.60 -41.67
CA GLU A 691 20.07 20.42 -42.54
C GLU A 691 19.05 20.43 -43.69
N LYS A 692 17.80 20.81 -43.40
CA LYS A 692 16.75 20.94 -44.41
C LYS A 692 17.07 22.03 -45.43
N GLU A 693 17.64 23.16 -45.02
CA GLU A 693 18.07 24.23 -45.93
C GLU A 693 19.25 23.78 -46.80
N ASP A 694 20.22 23.07 -46.23
CA ASP A 694 21.38 22.56 -46.97
C ASP A 694 20.96 21.50 -48.00
N LEU A 695 20.08 20.57 -47.63
CA LEU A 695 19.45 19.61 -48.56
C LEU A 695 18.69 20.33 -49.68
N LYS A 696 18.00 21.43 -49.36
CA LYS A 696 17.28 22.23 -50.37
C LYS A 696 18.24 22.93 -51.34
N ARG A 697 19.38 23.42 -50.86
CA ARG A 697 20.45 23.99 -51.72
C ARG A 697 21.07 22.94 -52.62
N GLN A 698 21.38 21.76 -52.08
CA GLN A 698 21.90 20.64 -52.88
C GLN A 698 20.92 20.23 -53.98
N LEU A 699 19.63 20.12 -53.64
CA LEU A 699 18.59 19.78 -54.61
C LEU A 699 18.42 20.86 -55.70
N GLN A 700 18.62 22.14 -55.38
CA GLN A 700 18.66 23.21 -56.37
C GLN A 700 19.90 23.13 -57.27
N SER A 701 21.07 22.81 -56.72
CA SER A 701 22.31 22.63 -57.50
C SER A 701 22.17 21.48 -58.51
N VAL A 702 21.66 20.33 -58.05
CA VAL A 702 21.45 19.15 -58.91
C VAL A 702 20.41 19.44 -60.00
N LYS A 703 19.35 20.20 -59.67
CA LYS A 703 18.37 20.63 -60.69
C LYS A 703 19.00 21.54 -61.75
N ALA A 704 19.85 22.49 -61.35
CA ALA A 704 20.53 23.38 -62.29
C ALA A 704 21.54 22.64 -63.17
N GLU A 705 22.28 21.66 -62.62
CA GLU A 705 23.16 20.79 -63.42
C GLU A 705 22.38 19.95 -64.42
N LYS A 706 21.25 19.36 -63.98
CA LYS A 706 20.36 18.61 -64.88
C LYS A 706 19.85 19.47 -66.04
N GLU A 707 19.40 20.69 -65.76
CA GLU A 707 18.89 21.61 -66.78
C GLU A 707 20.00 22.04 -67.76
N LYS A 708 21.22 22.24 -67.27
CA LYS A 708 22.39 22.54 -68.12
C LYS A 708 22.76 21.35 -69.03
N GLU A 709 22.67 20.13 -68.52
CA GLU A 709 22.87 18.90 -69.29
C GLU A 709 21.80 18.70 -70.37
N GLU A 710 20.52 18.91 -70.02
CA GLU A 710 19.39 18.85 -70.96
C GLU A 710 19.54 19.91 -72.08
N ASN A 711 19.96 21.13 -71.75
CA ASN A 711 20.21 22.17 -72.75
C ASN A 711 21.38 21.83 -73.67
N ARG A 712 22.48 21.27 -73.14
CA ARG A 712 23.62 20.85 -73.97
C ARG A 712 23.21 19.73 -74.94
N HIS A 713 22.44 18.75 -74.47
CA HIS A 713 21.94 17.67 -75.34
C HIS A 713 21.01 18.22 -76.43
N ASN A 714 20.15 19.19 -76.11
CA ASN A 714 19.27 19.82 -77.10
C ASN A 714 20.05 20.62 -78.15
N GLU A 715 21.10 21.36 -77.74
CA GLU A 715 22.00 22.07 -78.68
C GLU A 715 22.78 21.09 -79.58
N GLU A 716 23.28 19.99 -79.03
CA GLU A 716 23.95 18.95 -79.79
C GLU A 716 23.02 18.33 -80.85
N ILE A 717 21.78 17.99 -80.46
CA ILE A 717 20.76 17.46 -81.38
C ILE A 717 20.42 18.49 -82.48
N ALA A 718 20.24 19.76 -82.14
CA ALA A 718 19.96 20.81 -83.11
C ALA A 718 21.10 20.98 -84.12
N SER A 719 22.36 20.99 -83.64
CA SER A 719 23.53 21.10 -84.51
C SER A 719 23.71 19.90 -85.44
N LEU A 720 23.31 18.71 -84.99
CA LEU A 720 23.36 17.49 -85.79
C LEU A 720 22.30 17.53 -86.92
N ASN A 721 21.09 17.99 -86.59
CA ASN A 721 20.00 18.15 -87.55
C ASN A 721 20.34 19.19 -88.62
N ASP A 722 20.92 20.33 -88.25
CA ASP A 722 21.31 21.37 -89.22
C ASP A 722 22.42 20.88 -90.16
N ARG A 723 23.38 20.11 -89.65
CA ARG A 723 24.45 19.51 -90.48
C ARG A 723 23.89 18.50 -91.47
N GLN A 724 22.98 17.63 -91.03
CA GLN A 724 22.33 16.65 -91.90
C GLN A 724 21.48 17.33 -92.99
N LEU A 725 20.82 18.44 -92.66
CA LEU A 725 20.03 19.20 -93.64
C LEU A 725 20.91 19.88 -94.70
N GLN A 726 22.08 20.41 -94.32
CA GLN A 726 23.04 21.02 -95.25
C GLN A 726 23.70 19.99 -96.17
N GLU A 727 24.09 18.83 -95.66
CA GLU A 727 24.69 17.75 -96.47
C GLU A 727 23.73 17.23 -97.55
N ILE A 728 22.43 17.13 -97.24
CA ILE A 728 21.41 16.71 -98.21
C ILE A 728 21.27 17.73 -99.35
N GLN A 729 21.27 19.03 -99.05
CA GLN A 729 21.10 20.08 -100.06
C GLN A 729 22.31 20.24 -100.98
N GLU A 730 23.53 20.07 -100.47
CA GLU A 730 24.75 20.12 -101.30
C GLU A 730 24.87 18.90 -102.23
N LEU A 731 24.47 17.71 -101.76
CA LEU A 731 24.47 16.50 -102.57
C LEU A 731 23.48 16.57 -103.75
N GLU A 732 22.28 17.13 -103.54
CA GLU A 732 21.28 17.32 -104.60
C GLU A 732 21.75 18.31 -105.69
N HIS A 733 22.46 19.38 -105.30
CA HIS A 733 22.97 20.36 -106.25
C HIS A 733 24.13 19.81 -107.09
N GLN A 734 25.05 19.08 -106.46
CA GLN A 734 26.20 18.49 -107.15
C GLN A 734 25.81 17.33 -108.09
N HIS A 735 24.76 16.58 -107.77
CA HIS A 735 24.32 15.45 -108.60
C HIS A 735 23.69 15.91 -109.92
N ASN A 736 22.92 17.01 -109.91
CA ASN A 736 22.26 17.54 -111.11
C ASN A 736 23.23 18.18 -112.12
N GLN A 737 24.36 18.74 -111.67
CA GLN A 737 25.35 19.37 -112.56
C GLN A 737 26.31 18.37 -113.22
N LYS A 738 26.58 17.24 -112.54
CA LYS A 738 27.45 16.15 -113.05
C LYS A 738 26.77 15.30 -114.12
N LEU A 739 25.44 15.16 -114.09
CA LEU A 739 24.70 14.34 -115.06
C LEU A 739 24.78 14.87 -116.50
N MET A 740 24.81 16.21 -116.67
CA MET A 740 24.78 16.85 -117.99
C MET A 740 26.14 16.90 -118.70
N THR A 741 27.24 16.85 -117.95
CA THR A 741 28.60 16.94 -118.51
C THR A 741 29.20 15.59 -118.86
N GLU A 742 28.69 14.52 -118.26
CA GLU A 742 29.23 13.17 -118.42
C GLU A 742 28.57 12.32 -119.50
N TYR A 743 27.44 12.78 -120.05
CA TYR A 743 26.78 12.13 -121.17
C TYR A 743 27.53 12.29 -122.51
N GLU A 744 28.20 13.43 -122.74
CA GLU A 744 28.86 13.71 -124.04
C GLU A 744 30.31 13.18 -124.11
N LYS A 745 31.01 13.09 -122.97
CA LYS A 745 32.39 12.60 -122.90
C LYS A 745 32.49 11.08 -122.94
N TYR A 746 31.47 10.38 -122.44
CA TYR A 746 31.40 8.91 -122.41
C TYR A 746 31.47 8.28 -123.81
N GLN A 747 30.87 8.89 -124.83
CA GLN A 747 30.80 8.29 -126.17
C GLN A 747 32.14 8.26 -126.92
N MET A 748 33.05 9.23 -126.70
CA MET A 748 34.32 9.28 -127.43
C MET A 748 35.45 8.49 -126.76
N LEU A 749 35.40 8.31 -125.43
CA LEU A 749 36.45 7.64 -124.67
C LEU A 749 36.30 6.11 -124.67
N GLN A 750 35.06 5.60 -124.80
CA GLN A 750 34.78 4.17 -124.79
C GLN A 750 35.49 3.41 -125.92
N LYS A 751 35.67 4.05 -127.08
CA LYS A 751 36.28 3.42 -128.26
C LYS A 751 37.81 3.34 -128.22
N LYS A 752 38.47 4.08 -127.31
CA LYS A 752 39.94 4.12 -127.18
C LYS A 752 40.48 3.45 -125.92
N SER A 753 39.65 3.28 -124.88
CA SER A 753 40.04 2.60 -123.63
C SER A 753 40.07 1.08 -123.76
N GLN A 754 39.22 0.50 -124.61
CA GLN A 754 39.07 -0.95 -124.73
C GLN A 754 40.31 -1.67 -125.28
N GLU A 755 41.14 -1.01 -126.10
CA GLU A 755 42.34 -1.63 -126.65
C GLU A 755 43.58 -1.47 -125.74
N MET A 756 43.55 -0.55 -124.77
CA MET A 756 44.71 -0.24 -123.91
C MET A 756 44.60 -0.84 -122.49
N GLN A 757 43.39 -1.16 -122.02
CA GLN A 757 43.19 -1.83 -120.71
C GLN A 757 43.54 -3.32 -120.74
N SER A 758 43.35 -3.98 -121.88
CA SER A 758 43.57 -5.43 -122.03
C SER A 758 45.02 -5.86 -121.77
N ASP A 759 46.00 -5.00 -122.02
CA ASP A 759 47.43 -5.35 -121.91
C ASP A 759 48.03 -5.06 -120.51
N TYR A 760 47.42 -4.16 -119.73
CA TYR A 760 47.87 -3.84 -118.36
C TYR A 760 47.20 -4.70 -117.28
N GLU A 761 45.99 -5.22 -117.55
CA GLU A 761 45.27 -6.12 -116.63
C GLU A 761 46.01 -7.45 -116.43
N GLU A 762 46.64 -8.00 -117.48
CA GLU A 762 47.32 -9.31 -117.41
C GLU A 762 48.61 -9.29 -116.56
N GLN A 763 49.27 -8.13 -116.42
CA GLN A 763 50.49 -7.99 -115.60
C GLN A 763 50.18 -7.67 -114.13
N LEU A 764 49.07 -7.00 -113.84
CA LEU A 764 48.62 -6.68 -112.48
C LEU A 764 48.04 -7.92 -111.77
N GLU A 765 47.36 -8.82 -112.47
CA GLU A 765 46.79 -10.06 -111.88
C GLU A 765 47.85 -11.04 -111.35
N ARG A 766 49.02 -11.13 -112.00
CA ARG A 766 50.11 -12.02 -111.53
C ARG A 766 50.80 -11.52 -110.26
N MET A 767 50.89 -10.20 -110.06
CA MET A 767 51.44 -9.60 -108.83
C MET A 767 50.41 -9.55 -107.68
N ALA A 768 49.12 -9.42 -107.99
CA ALA A 768 48.04 -9.46 -107.01
C ALA A 768 47.88 -10.86 -106.38
N SER A 769 47.89 -11.91 -107.20
CA SER A 769 47.72 -13.29 -106.74
C SER A 769 48.80 -13.77 -105.75
N SER A 770 50.06 -13.34 -105.93
CA SER A 770 51.16 -13.68 -105.00
C SER A 770 51.03 -12.99 -103.63
N LYS A 771 50.61 -11.71 -103.59
CA LYS A 771 50.39 -10.98 -102.33
C LYS A 771 49.14 -11.46 -101.59
N GLU A 772 48.12 -11.88 -102.33
CA GLU A 772 46.88 -12.39 -101.77
C GLU A 772 47.10 -13.73 -101.03
N GLN A 773 47.98 -14.60 -101.55
CA GLN A 773 48.35 -15.83 -100.84
C GLN A 773 49.11 -15.57 -99.53
N ALA A 774 50.07 -14.65 -99.51
CA ALA A 774 50.81 -14.32 -98.28
C ALA A 774 49.94 -13.65 -97.21
N LEU A 775 48.93 -12.86 -97.61
CA LEU A 775 47.96 -12.26 -96.69
C LEU A 775 46.96 -13.30 -96.13
N LYS A 776 46.56 -14.29 -96.94
CA LYS A 776 45.69 -15.38 -96.50
C LYS A 776 46.36 -16.24 -95.43
N ASP A 777 47.63 -16.60 -95.61
CA ASP A 777 48.36 -17.42 -94.64
C ASP A 777 48.54 -16.69 -93.28
N LEU A 778 48.76 -15.38 -93.30
CA LEU A 778 48.88 -14.57 -92.07
C LEU A 778 47.53 -14.35 -91.40
N ALA A 779 46.45 -14.19 -92.17
CA ALA A 779 45.10 -14.07 -91.66
C ALA A 779 44.63 -15.37 -90.98
N GLU A 780 44.88 -16.54 -91.58
CA GLU A 780 44.54 -17.83 -90.98
C GLU A 780 45.28 -18.09 -89.66
N TYR A 781 46.54 -17.67 -89.54
CA TYR A 781 47.30 -17.77 -88.29
C TYR A 781 46.69 -16.94 -87.15
N TRP A 782 46.33 -15.68 -87.42
CA TRP A 782 45.71 -14.81 -86.40
C TRP A 782 44.26 -15.18 -86.12
N GLU A 783 43.50 -15.66 -87.10
CA GLU A 783 42.16 -16.19 -86.87
C GLU A 783 42.18 -17.43 -85.98
N SER A 784 43.15 -18.33 -86.16
CA SER A 784 43.31 -19.51 -85.29
C SER A 784 43.60 -19.10 -83.84
N LYS A 785 44.50 -18.13 -83.64
CA LYS A 785 44.86 -17.60 -82.32
C LYS A 785 43.73 -16.80 -81.67
N LEU A 786 42.94 -16.11 -82.48
CA LEU A 786 41.74 -15.41 -82.03
C LEU A 786 40.67 -16.42 -81.59
N ARG A 787 40.42 -17.49 -82.37
CA ARG A 787 39.49 -18.58 -82.04
C ARG A 787 39.86 -19.30 -80.74
N GLU A 788 41.15 -19.52 -80.50
CA GLU A 788 41.62 -20.13 -79.25
C GLU A 788 41.36 -19.22 -78.03
N LYS A 789 41.56 -17.89 -78.19
CA LYS A 789 41.29 -16.92 -77.13
C LYS A 789 39.81 -16.65 -76.91
N THR A 790 38.98 -16.63 -77.96
CA THR A 790 37.52 -16.57 -77.81
C THR A 790 36.97 -17.84 -77.17
N ALA A 791 37.48 -19.03 -77.50
CA ALA A 791 37.05 -20.27 -76.84
C ALA A 791 37.39 -20.29 -75.34
N MET A 792 38.55 -19.76 -74.92
CA MET A 792 38.89 -19.61 -73.49
C MET A 792 37.99 -18.60 -72.78
N LEU A 793 37.60 -17.51 -73.46
CA LEU A 793 36.70 -16.50 -72.92
C LEU A 793 35.25 -17.01 -72.82
N GLU A 794 34.80 -17.79 -73.81
CA GLU A 794 33.49 -18.46 -73.79
C GLU A 794 33.43 -19.49 -72.67
N ALA A 795 34.45 -20.33 -72.50
CA ALA A 795 34.51 -21.30 -71.39
C ALA A 795 34.50 -20.62 -70.00
N ALA A 796 35.21 -19.49 -69.84
CA ALA A 796 35.20 -18.72 -68.60
C ALA A 796 33.85 -18.02 -68.35
N ASN A 797 33.22 -17.50 -69.40
CA ASN A 797 31.89 -16.88 -69.31
C ASN A 797 30.79 -17.92 -69.06
N GLU A 798 30.93 -19.13 -69.58
CA GLU A 798 29.99 -20.23 -69.37
C GLU A 798 30.10 -20.76 -67.94
N ALA A 799 31.32 -20.94 -67.41
CA ALA A 799 31.53 -21.24 -65.99
C ALA A 799 31.01 -20.15 -65.05
N ALA A 800 31.15 -18.88 -65.41
CA ALA A 800 30.59 -17.75 -64.64
C ALA A 800 29.05 -17.74 -64.70
N ARG A 801 28.45 -18.07 -65.85
CA ARG A 801 26.99 -18.19 -66.00
C ARG A 801 26.43 -19.38 -65.24
N ASP A 802 27.14 -20.50 -65.18
CA ASP A 802 26.72 -21.67 -64.42
C ASP A 802 26.79 -21.39 -62.91
N GLN A 803 27.84 -20.71 -62.42
CA GLN A 803 27.86 -20.24 -61.02
C GLN A 803 26.78 -19.19 -60.71
N GLN A 804 26.48 -18.30 -61.66
CA GLN A 804 25.39 -17.34 -61.53
C GLN A 804 24.03 -18.06 -61.46
N ARG A 805 23.81 -19.10 -62.27
CA ARG A 805 22.60 -19.92 -62.25
C ARG A 805 22.46 -20.70 -60.94
N GLU A 806 23.52 -21.34 -60.47
CA GLU A 806 23.51 -22.03 -59.17
C GLU A 806 23.21 -21.04 -58.04
N HIS A 807 23.78 -19.84 -58.08
CA HIS A 807 23.51 -18.80 -57.11
C HIS A 807 22.05 -18.30 -57.18
N GLU A 808 21.51 -18.06 -58.38
CA GLU A 808 20.12 -17.66 -58.59
C GLU A 808 19.13 -18.76 -58.15
N GLU A 809 19.49 -20.03 -58.32
CA GLU A 809 18.65 -21.17 -57.92
C GLU A 809 18.67 -21.37 -56.38
N ILE A 810 19.81 -21.14 -55.73
CA ILE A 810 19.94 -21.08 -54.27
C ILE A 810 19.16 -19.89 -53.68
N VAL A 811 19.29 -18.70 -54.28
CA VAL A 811 18.53 -17.50 -53.87
C VAL A 811 17.03 -17.75 -54.02
N ARG A 812 16.59 -18.34 -55.13
CA ARG A 812 15.19 -18.67 -55.37
C ARG A 812 14.67 -19.73 -54.38
N GLN A 813 15.50 -20.69 -53.94
CA GLN A 813 15.15 -21.62 -52.86
C GLN A 813 14.99 -20.90 -51.51
N ILE A 814 15.90 -20.00 -51.17
CA ILE A 814 15.84 -19.21 -49.93
C ILE A 814 14.62 -18.28 -49.94
N GLU A 815 14.31 -17.64 -51.08
CA GLU A 815 13.12 -16.80 -51.25
C GLU A 815 11.83 -17.62 -51.13
N LEU A 816 11.77 -18.82 -51.71
CA LEU A 816 10.59 -19.71 -51.59
C LEU A 816 10.39 -20.22 -50.16
N ASP A 817 11.46 -20.45 -49.40
CA ASP A 817 11.36 -20.87 -48.00
C ASP A 817 11.05 -19.68 -47.08
N ALA A 818 11.59 -18.49 -47.38
CA ALA A 818 11.19 -17.24 -46.72
C ALA A 818 9.73 -16.90 -47.00
N ASP A 819 9.22 -17.08 -48.23
CA ASP A 819 7.83 -16.86 -48.58
C ASP A 819 6.90 -17.86 -47.89
N LYS A 820 7.32 -19.12 -47.73
CA LYS A 820 6.57 -20.11 -46.92
C LYS A 820 6.56 -19.75 -45.44
N GLU A 821 7.67 -19.28 -44.88
CA GLU A 821 7.73 -18.81 -43.50
C GLU A 821 6.89 -17.55 -43.29
N ILE A 822 6.92 -16.61 -44.23
CA ILE A 822 6.10 -15.39 -44.20
C ILE A 822 4.61 -15.76 -44.34
N LEU A 823 4.24 -16.71 -45.20
CA LEU A 823 2.87 -17.21 -45.31
C LEU A 823 2.43 -17.94 -44.04
N ALA A 824 3.29 -18.75 -43.42
CA ALA A 824 3.00 -19.44 -42.16
C ALA A 824 2.87 -18.46 -41.00
N MET A 825 3.76 -17.46 -40.91
CA MET A 825 3.65 -16.36 -39.96
C MET A 825 2.38 -15.55 -40.22
N ARG A 826 2.06 -15.20 -41.46
CA ARG A 826 0.85 -14.48 -41.81
C ARG A 826 -0.40 -15.27 -41.44
N LEU A 827 -0.43 -16.58 -41.68
CA LEU A 827 -1.57 -17.44 -41.31
C LEU A 827 -1.73 -17.53 -39.79
N ASN A 828 -0.61 -17.62 -39.06
CA ASN A 828 -0.60 -17.62 -37.59
C ASN A 828 -1.01 -16.25 -37.03
N TYR A 829 -0.57 -15.15 -37.64
CA TYR A 829 -0.98 -13.79 -37.28
C TYR A 829 -2.44 -13.52 -37.65
N GLU A 830 -2.95 -14.02 -38.78
CA GLU A 830 -4.37 -13.92 -39.14
C GLU A 830 -5.24 -14.75 -38.20
N LYS A 831 -4.77 -15.93 -37.78
CA LYS A 831 -5.45 -16.76 -36.78
C LYS A 831 -5.44 -16.09 -35.40
N ALA A 832 -4.29 -15.60 -34.93
CA ALA A 832 -4.17 -14.88 -33.68
C ALA A 832 -4.99 -13.58 -33.70
N LEU A 833 -4.98 -12.83 -34.80
CA LEU A 833 -5.79 -11.62 -34.98
C LEU A 833 -7.29 -11.93 -35.03
N LYS A 834 -7.69 -13.11 -35.52
CA LYS A 834 -9.09 -13.56 -35.50
C LYS A 834 -9.53 -13.95 -34.10
N GLU A 835 -8.71 -14.71 -33.38
CA GLU A 835 -8.94 -15.07 -31.97
C GLU A 835 -8.97 -13.81 -31.08
N GLU A 836 -8.08 -12.84 -31.31
CA GLU A 836 -8.05 -11.56 -30.59
C GLU A 836 -9.24 -10.65 -30.97
N LYS A 837 -9.72 -10.70 -32.23
CA LYS A 837 -10.95 -9.99 -32.64
C LYS A 837 -12.21 -10.61 -32.06
N GLU A 838 -12.28 -11.94 -31.97
CA GLU A 838 -13.38 -12.67 -31.34
C GLU A 838 -13.40 -12.38 -29.83
N HIS A 839 -12.24 -12.45 -29.17
CA HIS A 839 -12.09 -12.04 -27.77
C HIS A 839 -12.41 -10.55 -27.55
N GLY A 840 -11.97 -9.68 -28.46
CA GLY A 840 -12.30 -8.25 -28.44
C GLY A 840 -13.80 -7.96 -28.67
N LEU A 841 -14.52 -8.81 -29.40
CA LEU A 841 -15.98 -8.74 -29.58
C LEU A 841 -16.73 -9.22 -28.33
N GLU A 842 -16.26 -10.29 -27.69
CA GLU A 842 -16.78 -10.78 -26.41
C GLU A 842 -16.59 -9.72 -25.32
N VAL A 843 -15.39 -9.18 -25.17
CA VAL A 843 -15.08 -8.11 -24.21
C VAL A 843 -15.84 -6.82 -24.54
N LYS A 844 -16.12 -6.51 -25.82
CA LYS A 844 -17.03 -5.40 -26.18
C LYS A 844 -18.49 -5.69 -25.86
N GLY A 845 -18.93 -6.94 -25.98
CA GLY A 845 -20.26 -7.40 -25.56
C GLY A 845 -20.44 -7.30 -24.04
N GLU A 846 -19.45 -7.78 -23.29
CA GLU A 846 -19.37 -7.68 -21.83
C GLU A 846 -19.28 -6.22 -21.38
N ASN A 847 -18.46 -5.39 -22.03
CA ASN A 847 -18.42 -3.95 -21.78
C ASN A 847 -19.75 -3.26 -22.12
N GLY A 848 -20.47 -3.71 -23.14
CA GLY A 848 -21.80 -3.19 -23.48
C GLY A 848 -22.86 -3.54 -22.42
N ILE A 849 -22.80 -4.74 -21.85
CA ILE A 849 -23.65 -5.16 -20.74
C ILE A 849 -23.26 -4.42 -19.46
N LEU A 850 -21.96 -4.28 -19.19
CA LEU A 850 -21.43 -3.49 -18.08
C LEU A 850 -21.82 -2.02 -18.21
N LEU A 851 -21.80 -1.42 -19.41
CA LEU A 851 -22.28 -0.05 -19.62
C LEU A 851 -23.78 0.10 -19.38
N LYS A 852 -24.58 -0.92 -19.74
CA LYS A 852 -26.02 -0.93 -19.46
C LYS A 852 -26.29 -1.08 -17.97
N LYS A 853 -25.56 -1.96 -17.27
CA LYS A 853 -25.61 -2.12 -15.81
C LYS A 853 -25.13 -0.86 -15.09
N PHE A 854 -24.05 -0.24 -15.57
CA PHE A 854 -23.52 1.01 -15.05
C PHE A 854 -24.51 2.16 -15.25
N LYS A 855 -25.15 2.29 -16.41
CA LYS A 855 -26.20 3.29 -16.65
C LYS A 855 -27.50 3.02 -15.87
N ALA A 856 -27.79 1.77 -15.52
CA ALA A 856 -28.91 1.41 -14.65
C ALA A 856 -28.59 1.76 -13.19
N LEU A 857 -27.41 1.37 -12.70
CA LEU A 857 -26.91 1.74 -11.38
C LEU A 857 -26.75 3.25 -11.23
N GLN A 858 -26.33 3.96 -12.27
CA GLN A 858 -26.22 5.42 -12.23
C GLN A 858 -27.59 6.09 -12.15
N ARG A 859 -28.62 5.52 -12.78
CA ARG A 859 -30.01 5.97 -12.61
C ARG A 859 -30.57 5.66 -11.22
N GLU A 860 -30.30 4.47 -10.67
CA GLU A 860 -30.68 4.14 -9.28
C GLU A 860 -29.96 5.04 -8.28
N ILE A 861 -28.69 5.36 -8.51
CA ILE A 861 -27.91 6.30 -7.69
C ILE A 861 -28.51 7.71 -7.80
N GLU A 862 -28.92 8.17 -8.99
CA GLU A 862 -29.57 9.47 -9.17
C GLU A 862 -30.95 9.52 -8.47
N GLU A 863 -31.75 8.46 -8.54
CA GLU A 863 -33.03 8.35 -7.83
C GLU A 863 -32.84 8.32 -6.30
N GLU A 864 -31.87 7.57 -5.79
CA GLU A 864 -31.54 7.53 -4.36
C GLU A 864 -30.89 8.83 -3.88
N GLN A 865 -30.13 9.53 -4.73
CA GLN A 865 -29.66 10.89 -4.45
C GLN A 865 -30.81 11.88 -4.35
N HIS A 866 -31.83 11.77 -5.20
CA HIS A 866 -33.03 12.60 -5.12
C HIS A 866 -33.82 12.32 -3.83
N LYS A 867 -34.05 11.05 -3.49
CA LYS A 867 -34.70 10.67 -2.21
C LYS A 867 -33.90 11.14 -1.00
N ARG A 868 -32.55 11.05 -1.05
CA ARG A 868 -31.69 11.62 0.01
C ARG A 868 -31.83 13.13 0.10
N ALA A 869 -31.93 13.84 -1.02
CA ALA A 869 -32.11 15.29 -1.03
C ALA A 869 -33.47 15.68 -0.43
N ASP A 870 -34.54 14.95 -0.76
CA ASP A 870 -35.88 15.17 -0.20
C ASP A 870 -35.92 14.89 1.31
N MET A 871 -35.33 13.77 1.75
CA MET A 871 -35.18 13.42 3.16
C MET A 871 -34.31 14.43 3.92
N GLN A 872 -33.24 14.95 3.31
CA GLN A 872 -32.42 16.02 3.89
C GLN A 872 -33.19 17.36 3.99
N ALA A 873 -34.09 17.64 3.04
CA ALA A 873 -34.95 18.81 3.11
C ALA A 873 -35.98 18.69 4.25
N GLU A 874 -36.59 17.52 4.44
CA GLU A 874 -37.45 17.25 5.61
C GLU A 874 -36.66 17.27 6.92
N GLN A 875 -35.47 16.68 6.96
CA GLN A 875 -34.59 16.71 8.12
C GLN A 875 -34.22 18.15 8.49
N LYS A 876 -33.95 19.03 7.51
CA LYS A 876 -33.73 20.47 7.74
C LYS A 876 -34.97 21.17 8.29
N LYS A 877 -36.17 20.86 7.81
CA LYS A 877 -37.43 21.40 8.36
C LYS A 877 -37.65 20.96 9.79
N LEU A 878 -37.45 19.68 10.09
CA LEU A 878 -37.54 19.13 11.44
C LEU A 878 -36.49 19.73 12.38
N HIS A 879 -35.24 19.90 11.93
CA HIS A 879 -34.20 20.57 12.72
C HIS A 879 -34.51 22.05 12.96
N ALA A 880 -35.10 22.74 11.99
CA ALA A 880 -35.57 24.12 12.19
C ALA A 880 -36.71 24.19 13.21
N HIS A 881 -37.60 23.18 13.22
CA HIS A 881 -38.69 23.08 14.18
C HIS A 881 -38.18 22.73 15.58
N ILE A 882 -37.24 21.79 15.70
CA ILE A 882 -36.55 21.47 16.96
C ILE A 882 -35.83 22.72 17.49
N LYS A 883 -35.10 23.47 16.65
CA LYS A 883 -34.46 24.74 17.05
C LYS A 883 -35.45 25.83 17.45
N ALA A 884 -36.68 25.81 16.96
CA ALA A 884 -37.73 26.73 17.40
C ALA A 884 -38.24 26.31 18.79
N LEU A 885 -38.53 25.02 18.98
CA LEU A 885 -38.94 24.45 20.26
C LEU A 885 -37.85 24.59 21.34
N GLU A 886 -36.58 24.41 20.99
CA GLU A 886 -35.45 24.64 21.90
C GLU A 886 -35.37 26.11 22.32
N ARG A 887 -35.64 27.05 21.41
CA ARG A 887 -35.71 28.48 21.74
C ARG A 887 -36.90 28.78 22.66
N GLU A 888 -38.04 28.13 22.44
CA GLU A 888 -39.20 28.23 23.34
C GLU A 888 -38.92 27.62 24.71
N ILE A 889 -38.22 26.48 24.78
CA ILE A 889 -37.80 25.86 26.04
C ILE A 889 -36.80 26.77 26.77
N VAL A 890 -35.85 27.39 26.06
CA VAL A 890 -34.90 28.34 26.67
C VAL A 890 -35.62 29.60 27.15
N SER A 891 -36.57 30.13 26.37
CA SER A 891 -37.41 31.26 26.80
C SER A 891 -38.26 30.88 28.02
N GLY A 892 -38.86 29.69 28.03
CA GLY A 892 -39.64 29.17 29.14
C GLY A 892 -38.79 28.91 30.38
N LYS A 893 -37.57 28.40 30.21
CA LYS A 893 -36.60 28.27 31.31
C LYS A 893 -36.20 29.63 31.86
N LYS A 894 -35.96 30.63 31.01
CA LYS A 894 -35.68 31.99 31.46
C LYS A 894 -36.86 32.61 32.21
N GLU A 895 -38.08 32.36 31.75
CA GLU A 895 -39.30 32.80 32.44
C GLU A 895 -39.51 32.05 33.77
N ILE A 896 -39.12 30.77 33.85
CA ILE A 896 -39.09 29.99 35.10
C ILE A 896 -38.01 30.53 36.03
N ASP A 897 -36.81 30.82 35.53
CA ASP A 897 -35.71 31.39 36.32
C ASP A 897 -36.07 32.79 36.84
N GLU A 898 -36.72 33.63 36.03
CA GLU A 898 -37.25 34.94 36.47
C GLU A 898 -38.40 34.77 37.48
N ARG A 899 -39.24 33.73 37.32
CA ARG A 899 -40.27 33.36 38.31
C ARG A 899 -39.66 32.80 39.59
N ASP A 900 -38.58 32.04 39.51
CA ASP A 900 -37.87 31.48 40.66
C ASP A 900 -37.03 32.55 41.37
N GLU A 901 -36.48 33.54 40.65
CA GLU A 901 -35.89 34.73 41.25
C GLU A 901 -36.95 35.56 41.96
N THR A 902 -38.12 35.77 41.35
CA THR A 902 -39.23 36.47 42.01
C THR A 902 -39.85 35.67 43.14
N ILE A 903 -39.86 34.33 43.09
CA ILE A 903 -40.26 33.45 44.19
C ILE A 903 -39.21 33.52 45.29
N GLN A 904 -37.91 33.41 45.00
CA GLN A 904 -36.85 33.58 45.98
C GLN A 904 -36.86 34.97 46.60
N ASP A 905 -37.15 36.02 45.84
CA ASP A 905 -37.30 37.36 46.38
C ASP A 905 -38.56 37.49 47.23
N LYS A 906 -39.67 36.85 46.84
CA LYS A 906 -40.88 36.76 47.67
C LYS A 906 -40.65 35.92 48.92
N GLU A 907 -39.88 34.84 48.87
CA GLU A 907 -39.54 33.96 49.99
C GLU A 907 -38.54 34.62 50.94
N ARG A 908 -37.50 35.28 50.40
CA ARG A 908 -36.61 36.19 51.15
C ARG A 908 -37.43 37.30 51.80
N ARG A 909 -38.38 37.88 51.07
CA ARG A 909 -39.28 38.91 51.60
C ARG A 909 -40.27 38.36 52.62
N ILE A 910 -40.70 37.10 52.53
CA ILE A 910 -41.54 36.42 53.55
C ILE A 910 -40.71 36.08 54.78
N TYR A 911 -39.46 35.65 54.61
CA TYR A 911 -38.50 35.40 55.69
C TYR A 911 -38.17 36.70 56.42
N ASP A 912 -37.87 37.76 55.68
CA ASP A 912 -37.63 39.11 56.20
C ASP A 912 -38.90 39.74 56.77
N LEU A 913 -40.08 39.47 56.22
CA LEU A 913 -41.36 39.92 56.79
C LEU A 913 -41.72 39.13 58.03
N LYS A 914 -41.37 37.84 58.17
CA LYS A 914 -41.51 37.09 59.43
C LYS A 914 -40.59 37.65 60.51
N LYS A 915 -39.33 37.93 60.15
CA LYS A 915 -38.34 38.56 61.04
C LYS A 915 -38.75 39.99 61.39
N LYS A 916 -39.20 40.77 60.41
CA LYS A 916 -39.76 42.11 60.63
C LYS A 916 -41.10 42.09 61.33
N ASN A 917 -41.95 41.06 61.25
CA ASN A 917 -43.20 41.00 62.02
C ASN A 917 -42.89 40.77 63.52
N GLN A 918 -41.85 39.98 63.82
CA GLN A 918 -41.31 39.84 65.17
C GLN A 918 -40.61 41.12 65.69
N GLU A 919 -40.05 41.95 64.79
CA GLU A 919 -39.46 43.25 65.12
C GLU A 919 -40.50 44.39 65.12
N LEU A 920 -41.56 44.34 64.30
CA LEU A 920 -42.62 45.34 64.13
C LEU A 920 -43.63 45.31 65.28
N GLU A 921 -43.80 44.17 65.97
CA GLU A 921 -44.41 44.16 67.31
C GLU A 921 -43.64 45.03 68.31
N LYS A 922 -42.31 45.18 68.13
CA LYS A 922 -41.44 46.02 68.97
C LYS A 922 -41.24 47.44 68.42
N PHE A 923 -41.41 47.67 67.11
CA PHE A 923 -41.24 48.97 66.44
C PHE A 923 -42.55 49.75 66.16
N LYS A 924 -43.74 49.16 66.39
CA LYS A 924 -45.04 49.86 66.35
C LYS A 924 -45.08 51.09 67.29
N PHE A 925 -44.21 51.14 68.29
CA PHE A 925 -44.05 52.26 69.22
C PHE A 925 -43.10 53.39 68.74
N VAL A 926 -42.28 53.16 67.70
CA VAL A 926 -41.19 54.07 67.30
C VAL A 926 -41.43 54.70 65.90
N LEU A 927 -42.36 54.14 65.11
CA LEU A 927 -42.58 54.51 63.70
C LEU A 927 -43.44 55.75 63.46
N ASP A 928 -44.15 56.30 64.44
CA ASP A 928 -44.83 57.60 64.28
C ASP A 928 -43.85 58.77 64.14
N TYR A 929 -42.59 58.59 64.56
CA TYR A 929 -41.59 59.67 64.56
C TYR A 929 -40.77 59.76 63.26
N LYS A 930 -40.61 58.67 62.51
CA LYS A 930 -39.72 58.63 61.33
C LYS A 930 -40.40 59.06 60.02
N ILE A 931 -41.72 59.22 60.00
CA ILE A 931 -42.49 59.61 58.81
C ILE A 931 -42.27 61.09 58.43
N LYS A 932 -41.85 61.94 59.37
CA LYS A 932 -41.59 63.38 59.12
C LYS A 932 -40.24 63.67 58.44
N GLU A 933 -39.28 62.75 58.48
CA GLU A 933 -37.89 63.02 58.08
C GLU A 933 -37.57 62.60 56.62
N LEU A 934 -38.33 61.65 56.04
CA LEU A 934 -38.01 61.04 54.74
C LEU A 934 -38.53 61.80 53.51
N LYS A 935 -39.27 62.91 53.68
CA LYS A 935 -39.72 63.76 52.55
C LYS A 935 -38.59 64.61 51.92
N LYS A 936 -37.34 64.55 52.42
CA LYS A 936 -36.26 65.50 52.04
C LYS A 936 -35.11 64.90 51.21
N GLN A 937 -35.21 63.68 50.69
CA GLN A 937 -34.07 62.99 50.02
C GLN A 937 -34.31 62.51 48.57
N ILE A 938 -35.36 62.95 47.88
CA ILE A 938 -35.74 62.40 46.55
C ILE A 938 -35.00 63.04 45.35
N GLU A 939 -34.21 64.09 45.54
CA GLU A 939 -33.72 64.92 44.41
C GLU A 939 -32.53 64.40 43.57
N PRO A 940 -31.61 63.51 44.02
CA PRO A 940 -30.43 63.15 43.20
C PRO A 940 -30.64 62.09 42.11
N LYS A 941 -31.77 61.36 42.08
CA LYS A 941 -31.95 60.21 41.15
C LYS A 941 -32.48 60.56 39.75
N ASP A 942 -32.92 61.79 39.52
CA ASP A 942 -33.48 62.24 38.24
C ASP A 942 -32.41 62.71 37.23
N GLN A 943 -31.14 62.78 37.62
CA GLN A 943 -30.02 63.15 36.73
C GLN A 943 -29.46 61.95 35.95
N ASP A 944 -29.37 60.77 36.57
CA ASP A 944 -28.84 59.56 35.90
C ASP A 944 -29.76 59.02 34.79
N ILE A 945 -31.07 59.27 34.91
CA ILE A 945 -32.08 58.84 33.92
C ILE A 945 -31.96 59.62 32.60
N ARG A 946 -31.38 60.84 32.61
CA ARG A 946 -31.22 61.64 31.38
C ARG A 946 -30.03 61.20 30.54
N ALA A 947 -28.95 60.71 31.15
CA ALA A 947 -27.77 60.26 30.42
C ALA A 947 -28.03 58.98 29.60
N MET A 948 -28.77 58.02 30.17
CA MET A 948 -29.10 56.78 29.46
C MET A 948 -30.04 56.99 28.26
N LYS A 949 -30.90 58.01 28.29
CA LYS A 949 -31.79 58.32 27.15
C LYS A 949 -31.04 58.84 25.91
N GLN A 950 -29.88 59.46 26.10
CA GLN A 950 -29.08 59.99 25.00
C GLN A 950 -28.34 58.88 24.24
N GLN A 951 -27.87 57.86 24.96
CA GLN A 951 -27.17 56.71 24.38
C GLN A 951 -28.07 55.81 23.52
N ILE A 952 -29.36 55.70 23.90
CA ILE A 952 -30.35 54.93 23.14
C ILE A 952 -30.64 55.61 21.78
N SER A 953 -30.64 56.94 21.73
CA SER A 953 -30.91 57.72 20.51
C SER A 953 -29.83 57.58 19.43
N GLU A 954 -28.57 57.32 19.79
CA GLU A 954 -27.49 57.15 18.82
C GLU A 954 -27.52 55.76 18.18
N MET A 955 -27.93 54.75 18.96
CA MET A 955 -28.03 53.37 18.52
C MET A 955 -29.18 53.16 17.51
N ASP A 956 -30.28 53.91 17.65
CA ASP A 956 -31.41 53.88 16.71
C ASP A 956 -31.02 54.40 15.31
N VAL A 957 -30.11 55.39 15.24
CA VAL A 957 -29.63 55.95 13.97
C VAL A 957 -28.73 54.98 13.21
N GLU A 958 -27.93 54.17 13.92
CA GLU A 958 -27.13 53.11 13.29
C GLU A 958 -28.01 51.98 12.76
N LEU A 959 -29.06 51.60 13.49
CA LEU A 959 -30.02 50.58 13.09
C LEU A 959 -30.74 50.95 11.77
N GLU A 960 -31.13 52.21 11.60
CA GLU A 960 -31.71 52.69 10.34
C GLU A 960 -30.75 52.61 9.14
N ARG A 961 -29.44 52.80 9.36
CA ARG A 961 -28.44 52.66 8.29
C ARG A 961 -28.29 51.20 7.86
N TYR A 962 -28.28 50.28 8.82
CA TYR A 962 -28.21 48.85 8.52
C TYR A 962 -29.43 48.35 7.74
N HIS A 963 -30.63 48.82 8.08
CA HIS A 963 -31.84 48.48 7.34
C HIS A 963 -31.77 48.94 5.87
N LYS A 964 -31.32 50.17 5.61
CA LYS A 964 -31.17 50.66 4.23
C LYS A 964 -30.16 49.88 3.40
N THR A 965 -29.03 49.44 3.99
CA THR A 965 -28.06 48.57 3.30
C THR A 965 -28.59 47.17 3.05
N LYS A 966 -29.39 46.62 3.97
CA LYS A 966 -30.01 45.30 3.81
C LYS A 966 -30.97 45.31 2.62
N ASP A 967 -31.82 46.34 2.52
CA ASP A 967 -32.80 46.46 1.44
C ASP A 967 -32.10 46.62 0.07
N ALA A 968 -31.00 47.38 0.01
CA ALA A 968 -30.20 47.53 -1.21
C ALA A 968 -29.53 46.22 -1.67
N LEU A 969 -28.99 45.44 -0.72
CA LEU A 969 -28.41 44.13 -1.03
C LEU A 969 -29.49 43.15 -1.50
N GLN A 970 -30.67 43.16 -0.88
CA GLN A 970 -31.79 42.29 -1.22
C GLN A 970 -32.26 42.49 -2.66
N LEU A 971 -32.30 43.75 -3.12
CA LEU A 971 -32.66 44.11 -4.49
C LEU A 971 -31.60 43.64 -5.51
N GLN A 972 -30.32 43.63 -5.14
CA GLN A 972 -29.22 43.12 -5.96
C GLN A 972 -29.24 41.58 -6.08
N VAL A 973 -29.73 40.89 -5.05
CA VAL A 973 -29.97 39.43 -5.10
C VAL A 973 -31.09 39.07 -6.06
N GLU A 974 -32.16 39.86 -6.09
CA GLU A 974 -33.27 39.61 -7.01
C GLU A 974 -32.86 39.88 -8.48
N GLU A 975 -32.04 40.90 -8.73
CA GLU A 975 -31.53 41.20 -10.07
C GLU A 975 -30.55 40.12 -10.60
N THR A 976 -29.73 39.54 -9.72
CA THR A 976 -28.82 38.44 -10.09
C THR A 976 -29.57 37.13 -10.30
N ASN A 977 -30.56 36.82 -9.48
CA ASN A 977 -31.41 35.65 -9.64
C ASN A 977 -32.26 35.68 -10.93
N THR A 978 -32.75 36.85 -11.33
CA THR A 978 -33.48 36.98 -12.61
C THR A 978 -32.57 36.77 -13.82
N LYS A 979 -31.31 37.23 -13.77
CA LYS A 979 -30.29 36.95 -14.79
C LYS A 979 -29.91 35.47 -14.84
N LEU A 980 -29.79 34.81 -13.68
CA LEU A 980 -29.53 33.38 -13.60
C LEU A 980 -30.64 32.56 -14.26
N LYS A 981 -31.90 32.88 -13.97
CA LYS A 981 -33.07 32.24 -14.60
C LYS A 981 -33.11 32.43 -16.12
N ALA A 982 -32.78 33.63 -16.62
CA ALA A 982 -32.71 33.88 -18.05
C ALA A 982 -31.61 33.03 -18.72
N SER A 983 -30.43 32.93 -18.09
CA SER A 983 -29.31 32.11 -18.57
C SER A 983 -29.61 30.61 -18.56
N ASP A 984 -30.28 30.11 -17.52
CA ASP A 984 -30.73 28.71 -17.44
C ASP A 984 -31.73 28.37 -18.54
N THR A 985 -32.61 29.31 -18.88
CA THR A 985 -33.60 29.11 -19.95
C THR A 985 -32.94 29.06 -21.33
N GLN A 986 -31.87 29.85 -21.55
CA GLN A 986 -31.07 29.78 -22.78
C GLN A 986 -30.28 28.47 -22.86
N LEU A 987 -29.67 28.04 -21.76
CA LEU A 987 -28.92 26.78 -21.69
C LEU A 987 -29.82 25.58 -22.02
N ARG A 988 -31.06 25.56 -21.51
CA ARG A 988 -32.05 24.52 -21.85
C ARG A 988 -32.41 24.50 -23.33
N LYS A 989 -32.57 25.67 -23.97
CA LYS A 989 -32.80 25.76 -25.42
C LYS A 989 -31.60 25.23 -26.21
N HIS A 990 -30.37 25.58 -25.82
CA HIS A 990 -29.16 25.05 -26.47
C HIS A 990 -29.03 23.54 -26.29
N LEU A 991 -29.31 22.99 -25.11
CA LEU A 991 -29.31 21.56 -24.84
C LEU A 991 -30.37 20.82 -25.68
N SER A 992 -31.57 21.39 -25.86
CA SER A 992 -32.57 20.80 -26.76
C SER A 992 -32.13 20.82 -28.23
N ARG A 993 -31.40 21.85 -28.66
CA ARG A 993 -30.88 21.96 -30.03
C ARG A 993 -29.74 20.97 -30.29
N VAL A 994 -28.86 20.77 -29.31
CA VAL A 994 -27.80 19.75 -29.37
C VAL A 994 -28.42 18.36 -29.45
N LYS A 995 -29.41 18.03 -28.60
CA LYS A 995 -30.11 16.74 -28.67
C LYS A 995 -30.82 16.52 -30.00
N PHE A 996 -31.42 17.56 -30.58
CA PHE A 996 -32.03 17.47 -31.90
C PHE A 996 -30.99 17.17 -32.99
N LEU A 997 -29.85 17.87 -32.99
CA LEU A 997 -28.77 17.65 -33.95
C LEU A 997 -28.10 16.29 -33.77
N GLU A 998 -27.91 15.83 -32.53
CA GLU A 998 -27.40 14.48 -32.24
C GLU A 998 -28.35 13.39 -32.78
N ASN A 999 -29.67 13.59 -32.66
CA ASN A 999 -30.65 12.66 -33.24
C ASN A 999 -30.59 12.64 -34.77
N VAL A 1000 -30.39 13.79 -35.42
CA VAL A 1000 -30.22 13.87 -36.89
C VAL A 1000 -28.92 13.17 -37.32
N ILE A 1001 -27.81 13.43 -36.63
CA ILE A 1001 -26.52 12.77 -36.91
C ILE A 1001 -26.61 11.26 -36.68
N SER A 1002 -27.29 10.81 -35.62
CA SER A 1002 -27.48 9.39 -35.35
C SER A 1002 -28.34 8.71 -36.43
N ARG A 1003 -29.35 9.40 -36.95
CA ARG A 1003 -30.19 8.88 -38.06
C ARG A 1003 -29.38 8.78 -39.36
N PHE A 1004 -28.62 9.83 -39.69
CA PHE A 1004 -27.72 9.84 -40.83
C PHE A 1004 -26.68 8.72 -40.75
N LYS A 1005 -26.07 8.52 -39.58
CA LYS A 1005 -25.08 7.45 -39.36
C LYS A 1005 -25.68 6.05 -39.53
N SER A 1006 -26.92 5.85 -39.08
CA SER A 1006 -27.64 4.57 -39.28
C SER A 1006 -27.98 4.32 -40.75
N GLU A 1007 -28.40 5.35 -41.48
CA GLU A 1007 -28.69 5.25 -42.91
C GLU A 1007 -27.40 5.04 -43.73
N LEU A 1008 -26.29 5.65 -43.32
CA LEU A 1008 -24.97 5.47 -43.92
C LEU A 1008 -24.43 4.04 -43.71
N GLN A 1009 -24.61 3.48 -42.51
CA GLN A 1009 -24.27 2.07 -42.25
C GLN A 1009 -25.15 1.10 -43.06
N GLY A 1010 -26.41 1.45 -43.28
CA GLY A 1010 -27.28 0.70 -44.20
C GLY A 1010 -26.80 0.75 -45.65
N ALA A 1011 -26.32 1.91 -46.11
CA ALA A 1011 -25.77 2.06 -47.46
C ALA A 1011 -24.47 1.26 -47.67
N VAL A 1012 -23.59 1.20 -46.67
CA VAL A 1012 -22.34 0.40 -46.72
C VAL A 1012 -22.61 -1.10 -46.94
N GLY A 1013 -23.79 -1.63 -46.56
CA GLY A 1013 -24.19 -3.01 -46.83
C GLY A 1013 -24.37 -3.35 -48.32
N PHE A 1014 -24.51 -2.36 -49.20
CA PHE A 1014 -24.71 -2.54 -50.64
C PHE A 1014 -23.45 -2.30 -51.48
N ILE A 1015 -22.26 -2.28 -50.86
CA ILE A 1015 -20.98 -1.95 -51.52
C ILE A 1015 -20.62 -2.89 -52.70
N GLN A 1016 -21.13 -4.11 -52.71
CA GLN A 1016 -20.91 -5.09 -53.79
C GLN A 1016 -21.95 -5.00 -54.93
N GLU A 1017 -23.00 -4.17 -54.78
CA GLU A 1017 -24.05 -3.97 -55.80
C GLU A 1017 -24.14 -2.47 -56.22
N PRO A 1018 -23.40 -2.04 -57.26
CA PRO A 1018 -23.20 -0.61 -57.57
C PRO A 1018 -24.47 0.19 -57.83
N LYS A 1019 -25.50 -0.44 -58.42
CA LYS A 1019 -26.76 0.23 -58.77
C LYS A 1019 -27.63 0.52 -57.54
N LYS A 1020 -27.76 -0.43 -56.60
CA LYS A 1020 -28.56 -0.24 -55.37
C LYS A 1020 -27.87 0.71 -54.39
N LEU A 1021 -26.53 0.71 -54.36
CA LEU A 1021 -25.77 1.70 -53.59
C LEU A 1021 -26.01 3.13 -54.11
N ALA A 1022 -25.97 3.34 -55.42
CA ALA A 1022 -26.21 4.64 -56.02
C ALA A 1022 -27.62 5.17 -55.74
N ASP A 1023 -28.64 4.31 -55.73
CA ASP A 1023 -30.02 4.70 -55.44
C ASP A 1023 -30.24 5.02 -53.96
N THR A 1024 -29.65 4.25 -53.03
CA THR A 1024 -29.75 4.50 -51.58
C THR A 1024 -29.01 5.77 -51.15
N VAL A 1025 -27.86 6.07 -51.75
CA VAL A 1025 -27.12 7.33 -51.52
C VAL A 1025 -27.88 8.53 -52.11
N ARG A 1026 -28.53 8.37 -53.27
CA ARG A 1026 -29.36 9.44 -53.88
C ARG A 1026 -30.60 9.76 -53.04
N ASP A 1027 -31.21 8.74 -52.43
CA ASP A 1027 -32.36 8.92 -51.53
C ASP A 1027 -31.95 9.57 -50.19
N MET A 1028 -30.76 9.25 -49.67
CA MET A 1028 -30.19 9.90 -48.48
C MET A 1028 -29.85 11.37 -48.74
N HIS A 1029 -29.26 11.68 -49.90
CA HIS A 1029 -28.97 13.05 -50.32
C HIS A 1029 -30.25 13.89 -50.40
N ARG A 1030 -31.33 13.35 -50.97
CA ARG A 1030 -32.63 14.04 -51.05
C ARG A 1030 -33.30 14.33 -49.70
N ARG A 1031 -32.98 13.58 -48.64
CA ARG A 1031 -33.64 13.76 -47.32
C ARG A 1031 -32.88 14.68 -46.39
N HIS A 1032 -31.55 14.70 -46.46
CA HIS A 1032 -30.73 15.49 -45.52
C HIS A 1032 -30.11 16.75 -46.16
N CYS A 1033 -30.13 16.86 -47.49
CA CYS A 1033 -29.69 18.04 -48.22
C CYS A 1033 -30.79 18.47 -49.21
N VAL A 1034 -31.84 19.13 -48.72
CA VAL A 1034 -32.76 19.89 -49.60
C VAL A 1034 -32.38 21.36 -49.55
N ASP A 1035 -32.19 21.86 -50.76
CA ASP A 1035 -31.67 23.16 -51.15
C ASP A 1035 -32.53 24.35 -50.72
N SER A 1036 -31.78 25.38 -50.34
CA SER A 1036 -32.08 26.79 -50.51
C SER A 1036 -32.62 27.11 -51.90
N ASP A 1037 -33.50 28.11 -51.96
CA ASP A 1037 -34.00 28.83 -53.15
C ASP A 1037 -35.33 28.35 -53.73
N ASP A 1038 -36.45 28.86 -53.18
CA ASP A 1038 -37.33 29.74 -53.97
C ASP A 1038 -38.32 30.53 -53.09
N LYS A 1039 -38.30 31.87 -53.25
CA LYS A 1039 -39.33 32.91 -53.04
C LYS A 1039 -39.90 33.24 -51.63
N GLY A 1040 -39.44 34.39 -51.11
CA GLY A 1040 -40.30 35.54 -50.77
C GLY A 1040 -40.87 35.66 -49.33
N THR A 1041 -40.09 36.31 -48.45
CA THR A 1041 -40.44 37.19 -47.29
C THR A 1041 -41.48 36.72 -46.24
N PRO A 1042 -41.15 36.76 -44.93
CA PRO A 1042 -40.92 38.02 -44.19
C PRO A 1042 -39.79 37.89 -43.14
N ILE A 1043 -38.52 37.95 -43.56
CA ILE A 1043 -37.37 37.87 -42.63
C ILE A 1043 -36.55 39.17 -42.64
N GLU A 1044 -36.72 40.05 -43.64
CA GLU A 1044 -35.97 41.31 -43.71
C GLU A 1044 -36.43 42.38 -42.72
N GLU A 1045 -37.69 42.41 -42.29
CA GLU A 1045 -38.11 43.29 -41.17
C GLU A 1045 -37.57 42.81 -39.81
N ASP A 1046 -37.40 41.49 -39.62
CA ASP A 1046 -36.82 40.92 -38.40
C ASP A 1046 -35.30 41.05 -38.36
N ILE A 1047 -34.59 40.94 -39.49
CA ILE A 1047 -33.12 41.16 -39.52
C ILE A 1047 -32.78 42.63 -39.26
N GLN A 1048 -33.55 43.59 -39.78
CA GLN A 1048 -33.32 45.01 -39.48
C GLN A 1048 -33.65 45.35 -38.01
N SER A 1049 -34.71 44.76 -37.46
CA SER A 1049 -35.10 44.83 -36.04
C SER A 1049 -34.05 44.21 -35.12
N GLU A 1050 -33.50 43.05 -35.50
CA GLU A 1050 -32.51 42.31 -34.73
C GLU A 1050 -31.12 42.95 -34.84
N HIS A 1051 -30.76 43.51 -35.99
CA HIS A 1051 -29.55 44.31 -36.16
C HIS A 1051 -29.62 45.62 -35.36
N ASN A 1052 -30.77 46.30 -35.33
CA ASN A 1052 -30.96 47.50 -34.48
C ASN A 1052 -30.95 47.13 -32.99
N ARG A 1053 -31.52 45.98 -32.59
CA ARG A 1053 -31.41 45.47 -31.21
C ARG A 1053 -29.98 45.10 -30.82
N GLN A 1054 -29.22 44.48 -31.72
CA GLN A 1054 -27.82 44.15 -31.49
C GLN A 1054 -26.96 45.40 -31.42
N ARG A 1055 -27.25 46.40 -32.26
CA ARG A 1055 -26.61 47.71 -32.20
C ARG A 1055 -26.92 48.44 -30.89
N ASP A 1056 -28.18 48.52 -30.47
CA ASP A 1056 -28.58 49.11 -29.18
C ASP A 1056 -27.97 48.34 -27.99
N PHE A 1057 -27.85 47.03 -28.09
CA PHE A 1057 -27.20 46.18 -27.09
C PHE A 1057 -25.69 46.45 -27.02
N LEU A 1058 -25.03 46.60 -28.17
CA LEU A 1058 -23.61 46.94 -28.25
C LEU A 1058 -23.35 48.37 -27.78
N GLU A 1059 -24.20 49.34 -28.14
CA GLU A 1059 -24.09 50.73 -27.67
C GLU A 1059 -24.33 50.83 -26.15
N ARG A 1060 -25.29 50.09 -25.59
CA ARG A 1060 -25.48 50.00 -24.13
C ARG A 1060 -24.34 49.26 -23.44
N ASN A 1061 -23.77 48.23 -24.05
CA ASN A 1061 -22.60 47.54 -23.50
C ASN A 1061 -21.35 48.40 -23.57
N ILE A 1062 -21.15 49.16 -24.64
CA ILE A 1062 -20.04 50.11 -24.77
C ILE A 1062 -20.22 51.23 -23.74
N ALA A 1063 -21.43 51.77 -23.56
CA ALA A 1063 -21.70 52.77 -22.52
C ALA A 1063 -21.51 52.20 -21.10
N ALA A 1064 -21.92 50.94 -20.86
CA ALA A 1064 -21.69 50.26 -19.59
C ALA A 1064 -20.22 49.93 -19.36
N LEU A 1065 -19.46 49.59 -20.40
CA LEU A 1065 -18.02 49.34 -20.36
C LEU A 1065 -17.25 50.64 -20.16
N GLN A 1066 -17.64 51.74 -20.79
CA GLN A 1066 -17.08 53.07 -20.55
C GLN A 1066 -17.37 53.54 -19.11
N LYS A 1067 -18.58 53.27 -18.58
CA LYS A 1067 -18.92 53.56 -17.18
C LYS A 1067 -18.16 52.67 -16.20
N LYS A 1068 -17.91 51.39 -16.55
CA LYS A 1068 -17.06 50.49 -15.78
C LYS A 1068 -15.59 50.88 -15.85
N LEU A 1069 -15.10 51.32 -17.00
CA LEU A 1069 -13.73 51.81 -17.19
C LEU A 1069 -13.53 53.08 -16.36
N LYS A 1070 -14.47 54.03 -16.41
CA LYS A 1070 -14.42 55.23 -15.57
C LYS A 1070 -14.49 54.93 -14.08
N LYS A 1071 -15.34 53.98 -13.66
CA LYS A 1071 -15.35 53.49 -12.26
C LYS A 1071 -14.06 52.77 -11.89
N ALA A 1072 -13.43 52.05 -12.82
CA ALA A 1072 -12.16 51.36 -12.59
C ALA A 1072 -11.00 52.36 -12.53
N GLU A 1073 -11.02 53.44 -13.31
CA GLU A 1073 -10.08 54.56 -13.21
C GLU A 1073 -10.26 55.34 -11.90
N GLU A 1074 -11.50 55.60 -11.47
CA GLU A 1074 -11.81 56.22 -10.17
C GLU A 1074 -11.41 55.30 -9.00
N ALA A 1075 -11.62 53.99 -9.12
CA ALA A 1075 -11.17 53.01 -8.13
C ALA A 1075 -9.65 52.89 -8.11
N HIS A 1076 -9.00 52.86 -9.28
CA HIS A 1076 -7.54 52.78 -9.39
C HIS A 1076 -6.87 54.05 -8.87
N THR A 1077 -7.44 55.23 -9.09
CA THR A 1077 -6.93 56.48 -8.51
C THR A 1077 -7.12 56.54 -6.99
N SER A 1078 -8.23 56.02 -6.46
CA SER A 1078 -8.44 55.85 -5.01
C SER A 1078 -7.48 54.82 -4.42
N GLU A 1079 -7.22 53.71 -5.11
CA GLU A 1079 -6.32 52.64 -4.67
C GLU A 1079 -4.86 53.10 -4.70
N VAL A 1080 -4.46 53.82 -5.75
CA VAL A 1080 -3.14 54.49 -5.80
C VAL A 1080 -3.01 55.52 -4.69
N GLY A 1081 -4.07 56.28 -4.37
CA GLY A 1081 -4.09 57.19 -3.22
C GLY A 1081 -3.91 56.48 -1.88
N ARG A 1082 -4.58 55.33 -1.69
CA ARG A 1082 -4.45 54.48 -0.50
C ARG A 1082 -3.05 53.88 -0.38
N ILE A 1083 -2.53 53.32 -1.47
CA ILE A 1083 -1.17 52.76 -1.54
C ILE A 1083 -0.13 53.86 -1.30
N MET A 1084 -0.36 55.08 -1.79
CA MET A 1084 0.53 56.20 -1.53
C MET A 1084 0.49 56.64 -0.07
N GLN A 1085 -0.67 56.60 0.60
CA GLN A 1085 -0.78 56.84 2.05
C GLN A 1085 -0.14 55.73 2.88
N GLU A 1086 -0.32 54.46 2.51
CA GLU A 1086 0.32 53.32 3.15
C GLU A 1086 1.85 53.37 2.95
N ASN A 1087 2.33 53.71 1.75
CA ASN A 1087 3.75 53.91 1.48
C ASN A 1087 4.32 55.09 2.30
N VAL A 1088 3.57 56.17 2.51
CA VAL A 1088 3.98 57.26 3.40
C VAL A 1088 4.04 56.78 4.87
N GLY A 1089 3.08 55.95 5.29
CA GLY A 1089 3.10 55.29 6.62
C GLY A 1089 4.32 54.39 6.81
N LEU A 1090 4.59 53.52 5.84
CA LEU A 1090 5.74 52.61 5.83
C LEU A 1090 7.06 53.36 5.76
N ILE A 1091 7.16 54.46 5.02
CA ILE A 1091 8.35 55.33 5.02
C ILE A 1091 8.56 55.95 6.42
N LYS A 1092 7.48 56.31 7.11
CA LYS A 1092 7.54 56.84 8.47
C LYS A 1092 8.03 55.76 9.46
N GLU A 1093 7.47 54.55 9.40
CA GLU A 1093 7.95 53.40 10.18
C GLU A 1093 9.40 53.04 9.86
N ILE A 1094 9.80 52.99 8.59
CA ILE A 1094 11.19 52.74 8.19
C ILE A 1094 12.11 53.82 8.76
N ASN A 1095 11.67 55.08 8.79
CA ASN A 1095 12.46 56.16 9.36
C ASN A 1095 12.53 56.09 10.90
N ASP A 1096 11.45 55.69 11.56
CA ASP A 1096 11.42 55.45 13.00
C ASP A 1096 12.31 54.26 13.39
N LEU A 1097 12.25 53.16 12.64
CA LEU A 1097 13.15 52.00 12.77
C LEU A 1097 14.61 52.36 12.47
N ARG A 1098 14.89 53.23 11.49
CA ARG A 1098 16.25 53.76 11.26
C ARG A 1098 16.72 54.62 12.42
N LYS A 1099 15.82 55.34 13.09
CA LYS A 1099 16.11 56.15 14.28
C LYS A 1099 16.42 55.26 15.48
N GLU A 1100 15.62 54.21 15.70
CA GLU A 1100 15.86 53.19 16.72
C GLU A 1100 17.17 52.43 16.46
N LEU A 1101 17.44 52.03 15.22
CA LEU A 1101 18.70 51.37 14.85
C LEU A 1101 19.91 52.30 15.08
N LYS A 1102 19.74 53.61 14.89
CA LYS A 1102 20.78 54.61 15.19
C LYS A 1102 20.98 54.79 16.69
N MET A 1103 19.91 54.76 17.49
CA MET A 1103 19.99 54.77 18.96
C MET A 1103 20.65 53.47 19.47
N ALA A 1104 20.22 52.30 19.01
CA ALA A 1104 20.85 51.03 19.35
C ALA A 1104 22.33 50.95 18.94
N ARG A 1105 22.72 51.54 17.80
CA ARG A 1105 24.15 51.66 17.40
C ARG A 1105 24.93 52.66 18.24
N SER A 1106 24.28 53.74 18.71
CA SER A 1106 24.86 54.68 19.67
C SER A 1106 25.09 54.00 21.02
N ASP A 1107 24.11 53.23 21.50
CA ASP A 1107 24.16 52.50 22.76
C ASP A 1107 25.20 51.38 22.68
N ALA A 1108 25.31 50.67 21.55
CA ALA A 1108 26.38 49.70 21.31
C ALA A 1108 27.77 50.35 21.25
N LYS A 1109 27.89 51.59 20.74
CA LYS A 1109 29.15 52.36 20.78
C LYS A 1109 29.48 52.87 22.19
N GLN A 1110 28.49 53.27 22.97
CA GLN A 1110 28.67 53.62 24.39
C GLN A 1110 29.05 52.38 25.21
N LEU A 1111 28.43 51.22 24.94
CA LEU A 1111 28.77 49.93 25.53
C LEU A 1111 30.18 49.45 25.13
N GLN A 1112 30.61 49.64 23.88
CA GLN A 1112 32.01 49.41 23.49
C GLN A 1112 32.98 50.42 24.12
N GLY A 1113 32.53 51.65 24.33
CA GLY A 1113 33.24 52.68 25.08
C GLY A 1113 33.46 52.25 26.52
N THR A 1114 32.41 51.85 27.24
CA THR A 1114 32.49 51.33 28.61
C THR A 1114 33.24 50.00 28.69
N LEU A 1115 33.21 49.16 27.66
CA LEU A 1115 34.02 47.94 27.55
C LEU A 1115 35.51 48.24 27.36
N LYS A 1116 35.85 49.34 26.67
CA LYS A 1116 37.21 49.88 26.58
C LYS A 1116 37.64 50.50 27.91
N THR A 1117 36.78 51.26 28.60
CA THR A 1117 37.08 51.83 29.92
C THR A 1117 37.25 50.74 30.99
N THR A 1118 36.45 49.67 30.96
CA THR A 1118 36.63 48.49 31.81
C THR A 1118 37.86 47.68 31.45
N ARG A 1119 38.29 47.64 30.17
CA ARG A 1119 39.60 47.10 29.77
C ARG A 1119 40.79 47.91 30.31
N THR A 1120 40.70 49.25 30.32
CA THR A 1120 41.71 50.11 30.97
C THR A 1120 41.67 50.06 32.50
N LEU A 1121 40.49 49.87 33.12
CA LEU A 1121 40.36 49.66 34.57
C LEU A 1121 40.85 48.26 35.00
N ALA A 1122 40.74 47.26 34.12
CA ALA A 1122 41.38 45.95 34.29
C ALA A 1122 42.91 46.04 34.12
N GLN A 1123 43.43 46.91 33.25
CA GLN A 1123 44.86 47.24 33.16
C GLN A 1123 45.41 47.95 34.41
N MET A 1124 44.58 48.65 35.19
CA MET A 1124 45.00 49.26 36.47
C MET A 1124 44.94 48.30 37.68
N ARG A 1125 44.38 47.08 37.54
CA ARG A 1125 44.21 46.11 38.64
C ARG A 1125 45.14 44.88 38.60
N GLY A 1126 46.13 44.86 37.71
CA GLY A 1126 47.34 44.02 37.82
C GLY A 1126 47.14 42.52 38.09
N GLN A 1127 46.73 41.75 37.08
CA GLN A 1127 46.92 40.28 37.02
C GLN A 1127 47.31 39.82 35.59
N PRO A 1128 48.06 38.71 35.41
CA PRO A 1128 48.91 38.51 34.22
C PRO A 1128 48.39 37.52 33.15
N LEU A 1129 48.48 37.97 31.87
CA LEU A 1129 48.95 37.36 30.57
C LEU A 1129 48.56 35.92 30.12
N PRO A 1130 48.39 35.67 28.78
CA PRO A 1130 49.53 35.31 27.90
C PRO A 1130 49.57 35.96 26.47
N SER A 1131 50.75 35.89 25.84
CA SER A 1131 51.21 36.46 24.56
C SER A 1131 50.66 35.77 23.30
N LYS A 1132 50.18 36.50 22.27
CA LYS A 1132 50.87 36.99 21.04
C LYS A 1132 51.62 35.92 20.21
N ASP A 1133 50.90 35.21 19.34
CA ASP A 1133 51.50 34.63 18.12
C ASP A 1133 50.59 34.53 16.85
N GLU A 1134 49.37 35.07 16.85
CA GLU A 1134 48.44 34.85 15.70
C GLU A 1134 48.04 36.11 14.93
N THR A 1135 48.94 37.07 14.70
CA THR A 1135 48.60 38.29 13.92
C THR A 1135 49.62 38.70 12.86
N LYS A 1136 50.25 37.74 12.18
CA LYS A 1136 50.93 38.01 10.90
C LYS A 1136 50.85 36.82 9.94
N LYS A 1137 49.78 36.79 9.13
CA LYS A 1137 49.79 36.31 7.74
C LYS A 1137 48.40 36.54 7.12
N LEU A 1138 48.14 37.79 6.75
CA LEU A 1138 47.05 38.20 5.88
C LEU A 1138 47.60 39.29 4.97
N ALA A 1139 48.19 38.89 3.85
CA ALA A 1139 48.34 39.71 2.66
C ALA A 1139 48.63 38.82 1.45
N GLY A 1140 47.64 38.70 0.56
CA GLY A 1140 47.79 38.27 -0.83
C GLY A 1140 47.64 36.77 -1.07
N VAL A 1141 46.47 36.33 -1.55
CA VAL A 1141 46.21 35.87 -2.92
C VAL A 1141 44.69 35.71 -3.10
N THR A 1142 44.24 36.00 -4.32
CA THR A 1142 42.89 36.29 -4.84
C THR A 1142 41.74 35.36 -4.47
N THR A 1143 40.62 35.97 -4.04
CA THR A 1143 39.37 35.40 -3.52
C THR A 1143 38.22 35.36 -4.53
N ALA A 1144 38.43 34.79 -5.73
CA ALA A 1144 37.35 34.69 -6.72
C ALA A 1144 36.95 33.24 -7.05
N THR A 1145 37.89 32.29 -7.04
CA THR A 1145 37.64 30.92 -7.55
C THR A 1145 37.27 29.87 -6.49
N LEU A 1146 37.46 30.15 -5.20
CA LEU A 1146 37.10 29.22 -4.11
C LEU A 1146 35.70 29.45 -3.52
N ARG A 1147 35.01 30.54 -3.92
CA ARG A 1147 33.66 30.84 -3.45
C ARG A 1147 32.60 30.07 -4.25
N GLU A 1148 32.83 29.89 -5.55
CA GLU A 1148 31.92 29.14 -6.42
C GLU A 1148 31.96 27.63 -6.16
N SER A 1149 33.12 27.03 -5.85
CA SER A 1149 33.20 25.58 -5.59
C SER A 1149 32.60 25.17 -4.24
N TYR A 1150 32.68 26.04 -3.23
CA TYR A 1150 32.13 25.77 -1.90
C TYR A 1150 30.62 26.04 -1.84
N GLU A 1151 30.12 27.01 -2.62
CA GLU A 1151 28.67 27.25 -2.77
C GLU A 1151 28.00 26.20 -3.65
N THR A 1152 28.66 25.65 -4.68
CA THR A 1152 28.14 24.53 -5.48
C THR A 1152 28.09 23.22 -4.71
N GLU A 1153 29.11 22.86 -3.93
CA GLU A 1153 29.04 21.65 -3.07
C GLU A 1153 27.98 21.77 -1.96
N GLN A 1154 27.75 22.96 -1.40
CA GLN A 1154 26.68 23.16 -0.42
C GLN A 1154 25.30 23.18 -1.08
N THR A 1155 25.14 23.79 -2.25
CA THR A 1155 23.86 23.79 -2.97
C THR A 1155 23.51 22.41 -3.51
N ASP A 1156 24.48 21.63 -3.99
CA ASP A 1156 24.23 20.25 -4.42
C ASP A 1156 23.89 19.33 -3.24
N ARG A 1157 24.48 19.55 -2.05
CA ARG A 1157 24.08 18.87 -0.80
C ARG A 1157 22.68 19.27 -0.33
N ILE A 1158 22.29 20.53 -0.50
CA ILE A 1158 20.93 21.02 -0.16
C ILE A 1158 19.91 20.47 -1.17
N ILE A 1159 20.25 20.43 -2.46
CA ILE A 1159 19.40 19.91 -3.53
C ILE A 1159 19.21 18.39 -3.38
N THR A 1160 20.23 17.64 -2.95
CA THR A 1160 20.09 16.21 -2.65
C THR A 1160 19.22 15.96 -1.41
N MET A 1161 19.40 16.74 -0.33
CA MET A 1161 18.50 16.69 0.84
C MET A 1161 17.05 17.01 0.48
N GLN A 1162 16.80 18.02 -0.35
CA GLN A 1162 15.46 18.41 -0.77
C GLN A 1162 14.80 17.36 -1.68
N LYS A 1163 15.56 16.74 -2.59
CA LYS A 1163 15.04 15.66 -3.45
C LYS A 1163 14.65 14.40 -2.66
N GLN A 1164 15.37 14.08 -1.59
CA GLN A 1164 15.05 12.97 -0.71
C GLN A 1164 13.82 13.26 0.16
N GLU A 1165 13.66 14.48 0.66
CA GLU A 1165 12.46 14.88 1.40
C GLU A 1165 11.21 14.93 0.50
N ILE A 1166 11.35 15.36 -0.77
CA ILE A 1166 10.27 15.29 -1.76
C ILE A 1166 9.88 13.83 -2.07
N ARG A 1167 10.84 12.89 -2.13
CA ARG A 1167 10.53 11.45 -2.29
C ARG A 1167 9.81 10.89 -1.06
N ARG A 1168 10.28 11.22 0.15
CA ARG A 1168 9.65 10.85 1.42
C ARG A 1168 8.22 11.35 1.50
N LEU A 1169 8.00 12.60 1.11
CA LEU A 1169 6.68 13.21 1.07
C LEU A 1169 5.79 12.60 0.00
N ARG A 1170 6.32 12.27 -1.19
CA ARG A 1170 5.56 11.57 -2.24
C ARG A 1170 5.20 10.15 -1.86
N GLU A 1171 6.03 9.43 -1.11
CA GLU A 1171 5.71 8.11 -0.56
C GLU A 1171 4.67 8.20 0.55
N THR A 1172 4.79 9.16 1.48
CA THR A 1172 3.74 9.41 2.47
C THR A 1172 2.46 9.95 1.85
N ILE A 1173 2.52 10.70 0.73
CA ILE A 1173 1.35 11.11 -0.03
C ILE A 1173 0.77 9.91 -0.76
N LYS A 1174 1.56 8.97 -1.29
CA LYS A 1174 1.06 7.71 -1.88
C LYS A 1174 0.46 6.77 -0.83
N GLU A 1175 1.03 6.71 0.37
CA GLU A 1175 0.47 5.98 1.51
C GLU A 1175 -0.79 6.68 2.03
N MET A 1176 -0.78 8.00 2.15
CA MET A 1176 -1.96 8.80 2.50
C MET A 1176 -3.02 8.81 1.40
N GLU A 1177 -2.66 8.66 0.12
CA GLU A 1177 -3.57 8.53 -1.02
C GLU A 1177 -4.11 7.11 -1.11
N LYS A 1178 -3.36 6.07 -0.72
CA LYS A 1178 -3.91 4.74 -0.49
C LYS A 1178 -4.88 4.73 0.70
N ILE A 1179 -4.57 5.48 1.76
CA ILE A 1179 -5.47 5.72 2.89
C ILE A 1179 -6.67 6.59 2.46
N SER A 1180 -6.50 7.55 1.54
CA SER A 1180 -7.59 8.41 1.04
C SER A 1180 -8.42 7.80 -0.07
N GLN A 1181 -7.90 6.82 -0.81
CA GLN A 1181 -8.67 5.99 -1.76
C GLN A 1181 -9.50 4.93 -1.03
N SER A 1182 -9.20 4.65 0.24
CA SER A 1182 -10.09 3.92 1.17
C SER A 1182 -11.11 4.81 1.88
N ARG A 1183 -11.09 6.14 1.65
CA ARG A 1183 -12.16 7.05 2.09
C ARG A 1183 -13.24 7.16 1.01
N PRO A 1184 -14.54 7.03 1.36
CA PRO A 1184 -15.59 7.56 0.50
C PRO A 1184 -15.41 9.08 0.36
N PRO A 1185 -15.83 9.69 -0.76
CA PRO A 1185 -15.59 11.10 -1.02
C PRO A 1185 -16.22 11.97 0.08
N SER A 1186 -15.37 12.69 0.82
CA SER A 1186 -15.81 13.74 1.73
C SER A 1186 -16.32 14.93 0.91
N THR A 1187 -17.62 14.95 0.66
CA THR A 1187 -18.32 16.14 0.19
C THR A 1187 -18.36 17.16 1.34
N GLY A 1188 -17.42 18.09 1.32
CA GLY A 1188 -17.29 19.09 2.36
C GLY A 1188 -16.41 20.27 1.97
N ARG A 1189 -16.46 20.73 0.72
CA ARG A 1189 -16.05 22.11 0.44
C ARG A 1189 -17.13 23.03 1.00
N LEU A 1190 -16.77 23.79 2.02
CA LEU A 1190 -17.46 25.02 2.38
C LEU A 1190 -17.54 25.92 1.12
N PRO A 1191 -18.72 26.48 0.80
CA PRO A 1191 -18.82 27.48 -0.25
C PRO A 1191 -18.17 28.80 0.21
N PRO A 1192 -17.57 29.57 -0.71
CA PRO A 1192 -17.11 30.92 -0.41
C PRO A 1192 -18.31 31.79 0.00
N MET A 1193 -18.13 32.56 1.07
CA MET A 1193 -18.96 33.74 1.29
C MET A 1193 -18.75 34.71 0.13
N THR A 1194 -19.82 35.13 -0.51
CA THR A 1194 -20.19 36.55 -0.54
C THR A 1194 -21.60 36.69 -1.08
N THR A 1195 -22.38 37.49 -0.34
CA THR A 1195 -23.49 38.34 -0.79
C THR A 1195 -24.28 37.89 -2.02
N ALA A 1196 -25.55 37.60 -1.75
CA ALA A 1196 -26.68 37.44 -2.65
C ALA A 1196 -27.05 36.01 -3.05
#